data_AF-A0A4S9AXP7-F1
#
_entry.id   AF-A0A4S9AXP7-F1
#
_cell.length_a   1.000
_cell.length_b   1.000
_cell.length_c   1.000
_cell.angle_alpha   90.00
_cell.angle_beta   90.00
_cell.angle_gamma   90.00
#
_symmetry.space_group_name_H-M   'P 1'
#
loop_
_entity.id
_entity.type
_entity.pdbx_description
1 polymer ?
#
loop_
_entity_poly.entity_id
_entity_poly.type
_entity_poly.pdbx_seq_one_letter_code
_entity_poly.pdbx_strand_id
1 'polypeptide(L)'
;MLKVFQIIRDSRAHRISRQSVWSLSQSQRSRFFRQYATVEPAVAAPKPQIKLRSYQEECIEAVLQHLKLGQKRLGISLATGSGKTVIFSHLIERIPEPTPEATQTLILVHRRELVEQAARHCQNIYPNKLIEIEMGSRHATGVADITVASVQSIMSGDRIEKFDPRRFKLLLVDEAHHIVAARYLDVLKHFGLDEESQKMPDNRAPAALVGVSATFSRHDGLRLGAAIDQIVYHKDYLDMIEGEWLSTASFTTVQSGADLSKVKSLGKRGDFQTGDLSRAVNNDDINQVTVQAWLTKANDRKATLGFCVDLAHVSSLTAMFRQYGIDARFITSETPKQLRSERLEAFKNGEYPVLLNCGIFTEGTDIPNIDCVLLARPTKSRNLLVQMIGRGLRLYPGKEDCHIIDMVASLGTGIVTTPTLFGLDPSEIVDRADATSMTKTRERREAESQAARQREESIRNEPLRPDWKRSGPPISFTHYDSVNDLIEDTRHDVWIRQVSQFAWVQVGTDRYVLSSGSGDTLKIQPDSSNVQQPWVVTIVVKLPETYGSSSPYARPRELARIETWEQAVKAADTYATKHFPQRNIVTRAVWRRFPATEAQLARLNKSRPRDRQLTPENTSKGQAADMITKIFHGAKGRFDKLDHIRRKEAQETEKRQGMQKRFSRHQVQVGPVR
;
A
#
# COMPACT_ATOMS: atom_id res chain seq x y z
N MET A 1 -11.61 -31.27 -33.25
CA MET A 1 -11.75 -31.76 -34.64
C MET A 1 -10.52 -32.51 -35.15
N LEU A 2 -9.73 -33.14 -34.26
CA LEU A 2 -8.49 -33.87 -34.61
C LEU A 2 -8.40 -35.29 -33.99
N LYS A 3 -9.50 -35.78 -33.40
CA LYS A 3 -9.63 -37.17 -32.90
C LYS A 3 -10.54 -38.07 -33.76
N VAL A 4 -11.02 -37.57 -34.90
CA VAL A 4 -11.89 -38.31 -35.84
C VAL A 4 -11.09 -38.95 -36.99
N PHE A 5 -9.83 -38.55 -37.20
CA PHE A 5 -9.01 -39.04 -38.32
C PHE A 5 -8.18 -40.30 -38.02
N GLN A 6 -8.24 -40.84 -36.80
CA GLN A 6 -7.38 -41.97 -36.39
C GLN A 6 -8.09 -43.33 -36.35
N ILE A 7 -9.39 -43.38 -36.67
CA ILE A 7 -10.20 -44.61 -36.71
C ILE A 7 -10.42 -45.11 -38.16
N ILE A 8 -9.78 -44.48 -39.17
CA ILE A 8 -9.79 -44.94 -40.56
C ILE A 8 -8.38 -45.35 -41.00
N ARG A 9 -7.71 -46.19 -40.20
CA ARG A 9 -6.42 -46.77 -40.59
C ARG A 9 -6.24 -48.26 -40.33
N ASP A 10 -7.18 -48.92 -39.65
CA ASP A 10 -7.16 -50.37 -39.48
C ASP A 10 -8.50 -50.98 -39.85
N SER A 11 -8.64 -51.36 -41.12
CA SER A 11 -9.47 -52.47 -41.61
C SER A 11 -9.36 -52.53 -43.14
N ARG A 12 -8.57 -53.47 -43.64
CA ARG A 12 -8.57 -53.88 -45.05
C ARG A 12 -9.92 -54.55 -45.35
N ALA A 13 -10.73 -53.96 -46.23
CA ALA A 13 -11.42 -54.65 -47.33
C ALA A 13 -12.52 -53.78 -47.95
N HIS A 14 -12.52 -53.79 -49.29
CA HIS A 14 -13.59 -53.41 -50.22
C HIS A 14 -13.68 -51.94 -50.67
N ARG A 15 -13.13 -51.75 -51.88
CA ARG A 15 -13.47 -50.73 -52.86
C ARG A 15 -14.99 -50.55 -52.95
N ILE A 16 -15.49 -49.40 -52.54
CA ILE A 16 -16.70 -48.81 -53.11
C ILE A 16 -16.30 -47.43 -53.64
N SER A 17 -16.46 -47.24 -54.95
CA SER A 17 -16.14 -46.02 -55.68
C SER A 17 -16.89 -44.81 -55.11
N ARG A 18 -16.24 -43.64 -55.11
CA ARG A 18 -16.69 -42.34 -54.58
C ARG A 18 -17.98 -41.72 -55.18
N GLN A 19 -18.86 -42.48 -55.83
CA GLN A 19 -20.06 -41.93 -56.50
C GLN A 19 -21.42 -42.45 -56.01
N SER A 20 -21.51 -43.38 -55.05
CA SER A 20 -22.76 -44.14 -54.83
C SER A 20 -23.45 -43.96 -53.47
N VAL A 21 -23.35 -42.78 -52.84
CA VAL A 21 -24.17 -42.45 -51.64
C VAL A 21 -25.17 -41.31 -51.91
N TRP A 22 -24.91 -40.51 -52.94
CA TRP A 22 -25.76 -39.38 -53.30
C TRP A 22 -26.98 -39.76 -54.15
N SER A 23 -27.02 -40.99 -54.70
CA SER A 23 -28.13 -41.52 -55.50
C SER A 23 -29.23 -42.24 -54.69
N LEU A 24 -29.05 -42.40 -53.37
CA LEU A 24 -30.03 -43.08 -52.52
C LEU A 24 -31.15 -42.13 -52.07
N SER A 25 -32.39 -42.63 -52.08
CA SER A 25 -33.57 -41.88 -51.62
C SER A 25 -33.51 -41.61 -50.12
N GLN A 26 -34.26 -40.59 -49.68
CA GLN A 26 -34.22 -40.07 -48.31
C GLN A 26 -34.55 -41.14 -47.24
N SER A 27 -35.38 -42.13 -47.58
CA SER A 27 -35.73 -43.24 -46.68
C SER A 27 -34.65 -44.34 -46.58
N GLN A 28 -33.82 -44.48 -47.61
CA GLN A 28 -32.71 -45.44 -47.61
C GLN A 28 -31.49 -44.88 -46.86
N ARG A 29 -31.24 -43.56 -46.93
CA ARG A 29 -30.21 -42.90 -46.12
C ARG A 29 -30.51 -42.97 -44.63
N SER A 30 -31.77 -42.75 -44.23
CA SER A 30 -32.16 -42.82 -42.81
C SER A 30 -32.06 -44.24 -42.23
N ARG A 31 -32.27 -45.29 -43.04
CA ARG A 31 -31.98 -46.68 -42.65
C ARG A 31 -30.49 -46.96 -42.52
N PHE A 32 -29.66 -46.47 -43.44
CA PHE A 32 -28.20 -46.65 -43.39
C PHE A 32 -27.59 -45.98 -42.15
N PHE A 33 -28.03 -44.76 -41.82
CA PHE A 33 -27.58 -44.07 -40.60
C PHE A 33 -28.14 -44.68 -39.30
N ARG A 34 -29.32 -45.31 -39.33
CA ARG A 34 -29.86 -46.05 -38.16
C ARG A 34 -29.09 -47.32 -37.84
N GLN A 35 -28.53 -48.00 -38.84
CA GLN A 35 -27.86 -49.28 -38.62
C GLN A 35 -26.44 -49.15 -38.02
N TYR A 36 -25.86 -47.94 -38.04
CA TYR A 36 -24.56 -47.63 -37.42
C TYR A 36 -24.66 -46.64 -36.24
N ALA A 37 -25.87 -46.26 -35.83
CA ALA A 37 -26.11 -45.36 -34.70
C ALA A 37 -26.53 -46.13 -33.45
N THR A 38 -25.65 -46.97 -32.94
CA THR A 38 -25.66 -47.39 -31.53
C THR A 38 -24.31 -47.02 -30.94
N VAL A 39 -24.10 -45.71 -30.79
CA VAL A 39 -23.11 -45.21 -29.84
C VAL A 39 -23.91 -44.87 -28.61
N GLU A 40 -23.81 -45.71 -27.58
CA GLU A 40 -24.29 -45.34 -26.25
C GLU A 40 -23.80 -43.93 -25.92
N PRO A 41 -24.63 -43.06 -25.31
CA PRO A 41 -24.17 -41.74 -24.93
C PRO A 41 -22.96 -41.94 -24.02
N ALA A 42 -21.79 -41.54 -24.49
CA ALA A 42 -20.56 -41.63 -23.72
C ALA A 42 -20.85 -40.93 -22.38
N VAL A 43 -20.87 -41.71 -21.30
CA VAL A 43 -20.99 -41.20 -19.94
C VAL A 43 -19.90 -40.16 -19.81
N ALA A 44 -20.30 -38.89 -19.79
CA ALA A 44 -19.36 -37.79 -19.67
C ALA A 44 -18.55 -38.05 -18.40
N ALA A 45 -17.23 -38.22 -18.55
CA ALA A 45 -16.34 -38.41 -17.42
C ALA A 45 -16.70 -37.37 -16.35
N PRO A 46 -16.86 -37.76 -15.07
CA PRO A 46 -17.21 -36.81 -14.02
C PRO A 46 -16.19 -35.67 -14.06
N LYS A 47 -16.67 -34.46 -14.32
CA LYS A 47 -15.82 -33.26 -14.28
C LYS A 47 -15.13 -33.24 -12.91
N PRO A 48 -13.83 -32.90 -12.84
CA PRO A 48 -13.12 -32.92 -11.57
C PRO A 48 -13.87 -32.03 -10.58
N GLN A 49 -14.32 -32.63 -9.47
CA GLN A 49 -14.88 -31.90 -8.34
C GLN A 49 -13.82 -30.89 -7.88
N ILE A 50 -14.13 -29.61 -7.99
CA ILE A 50 -13.25 -28.55 -7.48
C ILE A 50 -13.18 -28.74 -5.97
N LYS A 51 -12.09 -29.31 -5.48
CA LYS A 51 -11.85 -29.42 -4.04
C LYS A 51 -11.52 -28.03 -3.51
N LEU A 52 -12.36 -27.54 -2.61
CA LEU A 52 -12.14 -26.26 -1.95
C LEU A 52 -10.89 -26.29 -1.07
N ARG A 53 -10.20 -25.16 -1.03
CA ARG A 53 -9.10 -24.91 -0.09
C ARG A 53 -9.68 -24.64 1.30
N SER A 54 -8.90 -24.90 2.36
CA SER A 54 -9.39 -24.74 3.74
C SER A 54 -9.97 -23.36 4.01
N TYR A 55 -9.28 -22.28 3.63
CA TYR A 55 -9.79 -20.93 3.82
C TYR A 55 -11.06 -20.61 3.00
N GLN A 56 -11.25 -21.27 1.85
CA GLN A 56 -12.45 -21.07 1.04
C GLN A 56 -13.65 -21.71 1.72
N GLU A 57 -13.45 -22.88 2.32
CA GLU A 57 -14.44 -23.57 3.14
C GLU A 57 -14.78 -22.75 4.41
N GLU A 58 -13.76 -22.30 5.15
CA GLU A 58 -13.93 -21.41 6.31
C GLU A 58 -14.71 -20.13 5.96
N CYS A 59 -14.39 -19.53 4.82
CA CYS A 59 -15.08 -18.33 4.33
C CYS A 59 -16.56 -18.60 4.05
N ILE A 60 -16.89 -19.73 3.42
CA ILE A 60 -18.27 -20.09 3.13
C ILE A 60 -19.03 -20.37 4.43
N GLU A 61 -18.44 -21.13 5.34
CA GLU A 61 -19.05 -21.46 6.62
C GLU A 61 -19.31 -20.19 7.45
N ALA A 62 -18.36 -19.24 7.47
CA ALA A 62 -18.56 -17.96 8.13
C ALA A 62 -19.77 -17.19 7.57
N VAL A 63 -19.96 -17.16 6.26
CA VAL A 63 -21.14 -16.55 5.63
C VAL A 63 -22.42 -17.26 6.08
N LEU A 64 -22.46 -18.59 5.98
CA LEU A 64 -23.64 -19.38 6.34
C LEU A 64 -24.02 -19.21 7.82
N GLN A 65 -23.05 -19.10 8.73
CA GLN A 65 -23.28 -18.86 10.15
C GLN A 65 -23.94 -17.49 10.40
N HIS A 66 -23.47 -16.44 9.75
CA HIS A 66 -24.05 -15.11 9.91
C HIS A 66 -25.44 -15.01 9.28
N LEU A 67 -25.69 -15.71 8.16
CA LEU A 67 -27.03 -15.83 7.59
C LEU A 67 -28.00 -16.55 8.55
N LYS A 68 -27.56 -17.61 9.25
CA LYS A 68 -28.35 -18.29 10.29
C LYS A 68 -28.70 -17.37 11.46
N LEU A 69 -27.88 -16.35 11.75
CA LEU A 69 -28.14 -15.33 12.76
C LEU A 69 -29.10 -14.23 12.28
N GLY A 70 -29.69 -14.35 11.09
CA GLY A 70 -30.63 -13.38 10.51
C GLY A 70 -29.95 -12.17 9.87
N GLN A 71 -28.62 -12.15 9.77
CA GLN A 71 -27.92 -11.08 9.06
C GLN A 71 -28.04 -11.30 7.56
N LYS A 72 -28.35 -10.25 6.80
CA LYS A 72 -28.57 -10.33 5.34
C LYS A 72 -27.52 -9.62 4.51
N ARG A 73 -26.78 -8.64 5.05
CA ARG A 73 -25.85 -7.79 4.29
C ARG A 73 -24.39 -8.03 4.72
N LEU A 74 -23.73 -8.98 4.07
CA LEU A 74 -22.43 -9.51 4.48
C LEU A 74 -21.29 -9.14 3.51
N GLY A 75 -20.12 -8.85 4.06
CA GLY A 75 -18.90 -8.53 3.32
C GLY A 75 -17.80 -9.58 3.50
N ILE A 76 -17.12 -9.93 2.41
CA ILE A 76 -15.97 -10.84 2.39
C ILE A 76 -14.75 -10.11 1.81
N SER A 77 -13.67 -10.04 2.59
CA SER A 77 -12.45 -9.32 2.23
C SER A 77 -11.33 -10.31 1.91
N LEU A 78 -11.10 -10.58 0.63
CA LEU A 78 -10.15 -11.60 0.18
C LEU A 78 -9.20 -11.08 -0.88
N ALA A 79 -7.90 -11.28 -0.66
CA ALA A 79 -6.83 -10.91 -1.58
C ALA A 79 -7.11 -11.27 -3.05
N THR A 80 -6.59 -10.47 -3.97
CA THR A 80 -6.61 -10.82 -5.40
C THR A 80 -5.83 -12.12 -5.63
N GLY A 81 -6.39 -13.04 -6.43
CA GLY A 81 -5.79 -14.37 -6.64
C GLY A 81 -6.28 -15.45 -5.67
N SER A 82 -7.09 -15.13 -4.66
CA SER A 82 -7.70 -16.08 -3.70
C SER A 82 -8.80 -16.99 -4.27
N GLY A 83 -9.08 -16.91 -5.57
CA GLY A 83 -10.17 -17.69 -6.17
C GLY A 83 -11.57 -17.24 -5.72
N LYS A 84 -11.81 -15.92 -5.58
CA LYS A 84 -13.14 -15.35 -5.27
C LYS A 84 -14.28 -15.98 -6.06
N THR A 85 -14.11 -16.17 -7.37
CA THR A 85 -15.13 -16.78 -8.25
C THR A 85 -15.47 -18.23 -7.85
N VAL A 86 -14.52 -19.00 -7.30
CA VAL A 86 -14.76 -20.35 -6.78
C VAL A 86 -15.65 -20.27 -5.53
N ILE A 87 -15.35 -19.36 -4.60
CA ILE A 87 -16.18 -19.12 -3.42
C ILE A 87 -17.60 -18.71 -3.84
N PHE A 88 -17.73 -17.83 -4.84
CA PHE A 88 -19.05 -17.37 -5.32
C PHE A 88 -19.90 -18.54 -5.78
N SER A 89 -19.35 -19.40 -6.65
CA SER A 89 -20.07 -20.59 -7.09
C SER A 89 -20.55 -21.41 -5.90
N HIS A 90 -19.65 -21.84 -5.01
CA HIS A 90 -20.06 -22.70 -3.90
C HIS A 90 -21.05 -22.05 -2.92
N LEU A 91 -21.04 -20.72 -2.76
CA LEU A 91 -22.06 -20.00 -1.99
C LEU A 91 -23.47 -20.13 -2.62
N ILE A 92 -23.60 -20.06 -3.95
CA ILE A 92 -24.90 -20.16 -4.65
C ILE A 92 -25.62 -21.47 -4.33
N GLU A 93 -24.84 -22.55 -4.26
CA GLU A 93 -25.37 -23.88 -3.97
C GLU A 93 -25.72 -24.06 -2.49
N ARG A 94 -24.88 -23.56 -1.58
CA ARG A 94 -25.00 -23.83 -0.15
C ARG A 94 -25.90 -22.86 0.61
N ILE A 95 -26.17 -21.68 0.07
CA ILE A 95 -27.11 -20.74 0.67
C ILE A 95 -28.52 -21.31 0.50
N PRO A 96 -29.23 -21.57 1.62
CA PRO A 96 -30.57 -22.15 1.58
C PRO A 96 -31.56 -21.19 0.95
N GLU A 97 -32.63 -21.76 0.41
CA GLU A 97 -33.77 -21.01 -0.11
C GLU A 97 -34.60 -20.52 1.08
N PRO A 98 -34.74 -19.20 1.30
CA PRO A 98 -35.49 -18.67 2.44
C PRO A 98 -37.00 -18.91 2.31
N THR A 99 -37.49 -19.03 1.06
CA THR A 99 -38.85 -19.42 0.71
C THR A 99 -38.81 -20.36 -0.50
N PRO A 100 -39.85 -21.19 -0.74
CA PRO A 100 -39.90 -22.08 -1.91
C PRO A 100 -39.81 -21.36 -3.28
N GLU A 101 -40.13 -20.06 -3.31
CA GLU A 101 -40.09 -19.23 -4.51
C GLU A 101 -38.73 -18.55 -4.69
N ALA A 102 -37.96 -18.39 -3.62
CA ALA A 102 -36.68 -17.68 -3.61
C ALA A 102 -35.52 -18.61 -3.97
N THR A 103 -35.40 -18.98 -5.25
CA THR A 103 -34.38 -19.92 -5.73
C THR A 103 -33.26 -19.24 -6.55
N GLN A 104 -33.53 -18.03 -7.06
CA GLN A 104 -32.68 -17.35 -8.03
C GLN A 104 -31.51 -16.60 -7.38
N THR A 105 -30.44 -16.43 -8.16
CA THR A 105 -29.26 -15.63 -7.78
C THR A 105 -28.98 -14.55 -8.81
N LEU A 106 -28.66 -13.35 -8.33
CA LEU A 106 -28.14 -12.25 -9.14
C LEU A 106 -26.66 -12.01 -8.80
N ILE A 107 -25.79 -12.05 -9.80
CA ILE A 107 -24.37 -11.72 -9.67
C ILE A 107 -24.13 -10.37 -10.34
N LEU A 108 -23.84 -9.34 -9.54
CA LEU A 108 -23.50 -8.01 -10.00
C LEU A 108 -22.00 -7.87 -10.17
N VAL A 109 -21.60 -7.43 -11.35
CA VAL A 109 -20.21 -7.27 -11.74
C VAL A 109 -20.05 -5.91 -12.42
N HIS A 110 -18.93 -5.23 -12.21
CA HIS A 110 -18.70 -3.87 -12.73
C HIS A 110 -18.07 -3.83 -14.13
N ARG A 111 -17.40 -4.89 -14.59
CA ARG A 111 -16.77 -4.96 -15.92
C ARG A 111 -17.35 -6.03 -16.83
N ARG A 112 -17.38 -5.71 -18.13
CA ARG A 112 -17.92 -6.58 -19.19
C ARG A 112 -17.21 -7.93 -19.26
N GLU A 113 -15.88 -7.92 -19.21
CA GLU A 113 -15.05 -9.12 -19.30
C GLU A 113 -15.28 -10.07 -18.11
N LEU A 114 -15.46 -9.49 -16.92
CA LEU A 114 -15.76 -10.23 -15.70
C LEU A 114 -17.15 -10.86 -15.74
N VAL A 115 -18.16 -10.17 -16.31
CA VAL A 115 -19.50 -10.75 -16.53
C VAL A 115 -19.41 -12.02 -17.38
N GLU A 116 -18.71 -11.95 -18.52
CA GLU A 116 -18.56 -13.10 -19.41
C GLU A 116 -17.75 -14.24 -18.78
N GLN A 117 -16.77 -13.92 -17.92
CA GLN A 117 -15.99 -14.91 -17.19
C GLN A 117 -16.82 -15.58 -16.09
N ALA A 118 -17.54 -14.81 -15.28
CA ALA A 118 -18.39 -15.31 -14.22
C ALA A 118 -19.52 -16.19 -14.79
N ALA A 119 -20.17 -15.76 -15.87
CA ALA A 119 -21.21 -16.55 -16.54
C ALA A 119 -20.67 -17.88 -17.06
N ARG A 120 -19.49 -17.89 -17.72
CA ARG A 120 -18.83 -19.13 -18.16
C ARG A 120 -18.46 -20.04 -17.01
N HIS A 121 -17.97 -19.49 -15.91
CA HIS A 121 -17.65 -20.24 -14.70
C HIS A 121 -18.91 -20.91 -14.12
N CYS A 122 -20.00 -20.17 -13.97
CA CYS A 122 -21.29 -20.71 -13.55
C CYS A 122 -21.80 -21.79 -14.51
N GLN A 123 -21.68 -21.62 -15.83
CA GLN A 123 -22.12 -22.62 -16.82
C GLN A 123 -21.34 -23.93 -16.71
N ASN A 124 -20.06 -23.83 -16.38
CA ASN A 124 -19.21 -25.01 -16.21
C ASN A 124 -19.55 -25.81 -14.96
N ILE A 125 -19.89 -25.13 -13.86
CA ILE A 125 -20.20 -25.72 -12.55
C ILE A 125 -21.66 -26.18 -12.47
N TYR A 126 -22.59 -25.43 -13.05
CA TYR A 126 -24.03 -25.69 -13.02
C TYR A 126 -24.58 -25.99 -14.42
N PRO A 127 -24.24 -27.16 -15.02
CA PRO A 127 -24.70 -27.51 -16.36
C PRO A 127 -26.22 -27.66 -16.46
N ASN A 128 -26.90 -27.89 -15.33
CA ASN A 128 -28.34 -28.10 -15.26
C ASN A 128 -29.12 -26.83 -14.88
N LYS A 129 -28.46 -25.69 -14.66
CA LYS A 129 -29.11 -24.42 -14.31
C LYS A 129 -29.15 -23.49 -15.52
N LEU A 130 -30.23 -22.72 -15.66
CA LEU A 130 -30.34 -21.66 -16.64
C LEU A 130 -29.52 -20.45 -16.19
N ILE A 131 -28.56 -20.05 -17.02
CA ILE A 131 -27.65 -18.94 -16.75
C ILE A 131 -27.75 -17.91 -17.85
N GLU A 132 -28.13 -16.68 -17.49
CA GLU A 132 -28.32 -15.58 -18.43
C GLU A 132 -27.42 -14.38 -18.10
N ILE A 133 -27.22 -13.53 -19.11
CA ILE A 133 -26.38 -12.33 -19.00
C ILE A 133 -27.23 -11.08 -19.29
N GLU A 134 -27.21 -10.13 -18.36
CA GLU A 134 -27.83 -8.81 -18.52
C GLU A 134 -26.74 -7.73 -18.71
N MET A 135 -26.43 -7.41 -19.97
CA MET A 135 -25.29 -6.54 -20.30
C MET A 135 -25.34 -5.98 -21.72
N GLY A 136 -25.33 -4.65 -21.86
CA GLY A 136 -25.32 -3.98 -23.16
C GLY A 136 -26.51 -4.42 -24.02
N SER A 137 -26.26 -5.01 -25.19
CA SER A 137 -27.29 -5.56 -26.07
C SER A 137 -27.81 -6.95 -25.66
N ARG A 138 -27.26 -7.58 -24.63
CA ARG A 138 -27.77 -8.84 -24.07
C ARG A 138 -28.78 -8.54 -22.98
N HIS A 139 -29.93 -9.20 -23.08
CA HIS A 139 -31.05 -9.08 -22.15
C HIS A 139 -31.34 -10.44 -21.56
N ALA A 140 -31.34 -10.53 -20.23
CA ALA A 140 -31.89 -11.67 -19.51
C ALA A 140 -33.42 -11.63 -19.55
N THR A 141 -34.06 -12.78 -19.37
CA THR A 141 -35.52 -12.91 -19.29
C THR A 141 -36.07 -12.52 -17.92
N GLY A 142 -35.23 -12.59 -16.88
CA GLY A 142 -35.63 -12.39 -15.48
C GLY A 142 -36.06 -13.67 -14.76
N VAL A 143 -36.05 -14.82 -15.46
CA VAL A 143 -36.48 -16.12 -14.88
C VAL A 143 -35.34 -17.13 -14.69
N ALA A 144 -34.11 -16.80 -15.10
CA ALA A 144 -32.94 -17.66 -14.95
C ALA A 144 -32.61 -17.98 -13.49
N ASP A 145 -32.08 -19.19 -13.23
CA ASP A 145 -31.60 -19.60 -11.91
C ASP A 145 -30.44 -18.69 -11.45
N ILE A 146 -29.57 -18.30 -12.38
CA ILE A 146 -28.45 -17.40 -12.14
C ILE A 146 -28.42 -16.35 -13.24
N THR A 147 -28.55 -15.08 -12.86
CA THR A 147 -28.32 -13.96 -13.77
C THR A 147 -27.00 -13.29 -13.44
N VAL A 148 -26.13 -13.12 -14.43
CA VAL A 148 -24.91 -12.30 -14.29
C VAL A 148 -25.14 -10.97 -14.98
N ALA A 149 -25.11 -9.88 -14.22
CA ALA A 149 -25.50 -8.56 -14.69
C ALA A 149 -24.40 -7.52 -14.48
N SER A 150 -24.27 -6.62 -15.45
CA SER A 150 -23.53 -5.38 -15.22
C SER A 150 -24.44 -4.34 -14.57
N VAL A 151 -23.95 -3.65 -13.54
CA VAL A 151 -24.77 -2.67 -12.79
C VAL A 151 -25.27 -1.53 -13.68
N GLN A 152 -24.45 -1.10 -14.65
CA GLN A 152 -24.87 -0.07 -15.60
C GLN A 152 -26.03 -0.53 -16.50
N SER A 153 -26.05 -1.80 -16.90
CA SER A 153 -27.07 -2.29 -17.84
C SER A 153 -28.37 -2.65 -17.12
N ILE A 154 -28.30 -3.28 -15.93
CA ILE A 154 -29.51 -3.66 -15.19
C ILE A 154 -30.33 -2.43 -14.76
N MET A 155 -29.65 -1.32 -14.46
CA MET A 155 -30.27 -0.03 -14.11
C MET A 155 -30.64 0.84 -15.33
N SER A 156 -30.51 0.33 -16.56
CA SER A 156 -30.83 1.10 -17.76
C SER A 156 -32.31 0.94 -18.12
N GLY A 157 -33.07 2.03 -18.00
CA GLY A 157 -34.51 2.03 -18.33
C GLY A 157 -35.31 1.17 -17.35
N ASP A 158 -36.17 0.32 -17.89
CA ASP A 158 -37.09 -0.59 -17.18
C ASP A 158 -36.50 -1.99 -16.95
N ARG A 159 -35.23 -2.23 -17.33
CA ARG A 159 -34.61 -3.56 -17.29
C ARG A 159 -34.64 -4.23 -15.92
N ILE A 160 -34.58 -3.46 -14.83
CA ILE A 160 -34.61 -4.02 -13.47
C ILE A 160 -36.00 -4.55 -13.09
N GLU A 161 -37.07 -4.02 -13.70
CA GLU A 161 -38.47 -4.30 -13.31
C GLU A 161 -38.87 -5.76 -13.54
N LYS A 162 -38.24 -6.44 -14.51
CA LYS A 162 -38.50 -7.87 -14.78
C LYS A 162 -37.93 -8.82 -13.72
N PHE A 163 -37.06 -8.35 -12.84
CA PHE A 163 -36.47 -9.16 -11.78
C PHE A 163 -37.31 -9.04 -10.51
N ASP A 164 -38.20 -10.01 -10.28
CA ASP A 164 -39.05 -10.04 -9.08
C ASP A 164 -38.22 -10.30 -7.81
N PRO A 165 -38.12 -9.35 -6.86
CA PRO A 165 -37.31 -9.51 -5.66
C PRO A 165 -37.62 -10.75 -4.82
N ARG A 166 -38.87 -11.23 -4.87
CA ARG A 166 -39.34 -12.37 -4.07
C ARG A 166 -38.70 -13.69 -4.49
N ARG A 167 -38.19 -13.76 -5.72
CA ARG A 167 -37.58 -14.96 -6.29
C ARG A 167 -36.09 -15.11 -6.02
N PHE A 168 -35.46 -14.09 -5.43
CA PHE A 168 -34.02 -14.11 -5.21
C PHE A 168 -33.70 -14.54 -3.78
N LYS A 169 -32.81 -15.53 -3.64
CA LYS A 169 -32.17 -15.87 -2.36
C LYS A 169 -30.85 -15.15 -2.15
N LEU A 170 -30.20 -14.73 -3.23
CA LEU A 170 -28.83 -14.23 -3.16
C LEU A 170 -28.55 -13.15 -4.20
N LEU A 171 -28.03 -12.04 -3.72
CA LEU A 171 -27.32 -11.02 -4.48
C LEU A 171 -25.83 -11.12 -4.16
N LEU A 172 -25.03 -11.54 -5.14
CA LEU A 172 -23.58 -11.54 -5.07
C LEU A 172 -23.03 -10.30 -5.75
N VAL A 173 -22.15 -9.57 -5.08
CA VAL A 173 -21.51 -8.38 -5.66
C VAL A 173 -20.00 -8.58 -5.71
N ASP A 174 -19.44 -8.67 -6.91
CA ASP A 174 -17.99 -8.66 -7.11
C ASP A 174 -17.46 -7.22 -7.05
N GLU A 175 -16.23 -7.06 -6.57
CA GLU A 175 -15.61 -5.76 -6.29
C GLU A 175 -16.53 -4.82 -5.50
N ALA A 176 -17.12 -5.36 -4.43
CA ALA A 176 -18.10 -4.70 -3.58
C ALA A 176 -17.61 -3.42 -2.90
N HIS A 177 -16.34 -3.04 -3.04
CA HIS A 177 -15.88 -1.70 -2.66
C HIS A 177 -16.58 -0.57 -3.44
N HIS A 178 -17.26 -0.87 -4.55
CA HIS A 178 -18.10 0.07 -5.31
C HIS A 178 -19.58 0.13 -4.85
N ILE A 179 -20.01 -0.74 -3.95
CA ILE A 179 -21.43 -1.03 -3.69
C ILE A 179 -22.27 0.15 -3.15
N VAL A 180 -21.64 1.20 -2.61
CA VAL A 180 -22.36 2.37 -2.11
C VAL A 180 -22.45 3.51 -3.14
N ALA A 181 -22.07 3.26 -4.40
CA ALA A 181 -22.40 4.16 -5.50
C ALA A 181 -23.91 4.15 -5.76
N ALA A 182 -24.48 5.30 -6.18
CA ALA A 182 -25.93 5.49 -6.32
C ALA A 182 -26.63 4.34 -7.06
N ARG A 183 -26.11 3.94 -8.23
CA ARG A 183 -26.70 2.85 -9.02
C ARG A 183 -26.70 1.50 -8.32
N TYR A 184 -25.70 1.20 -7.49
CA TYR A 184 -25.71 -0.03 -6.70
C TYR A 184 -26.78 0.05 -5.60
N LEU A 185 -26.89 1.19 -4.92
CA LEU A 185 -27.92 1.41 -3.91
C LEU A 185 -29.33 1.31 -4.50
N ASP A 186 -29.54 1.79 -5.72
CA ASP A 186 -30.82 1.63 -6.43
C ASP A 186 -31.15 0.15 -6.69
N VAL A 187 -30.15 -0.66 -7.08
CA VAL A 187 -30.34 -2.12 -7.18
C VAL A 187 -30.69 -2.72 -5.83
N LEU A 188 -29.93 -2.39 -4.77
CA LEU A 188 -30.21 -2.93 -3.43
C LEU A 188 -31.62 -2.56 -2.95
N LYS A 189 -32.06 -1.32 -3.21
CA LYS A 189 -33.42 -0.86 -2.90
C LYS A 189 -34.49 -1.67 -3.62
N HIS A 190 -34.29 -1.97 -4.91
CA HIS A 190 -35.21 -2.84 -5.65
C HIS A 190 -35.37 -4.20 -4.99
N PHE A 191 -34.28 -4.78 -4.48
CA PHE A 191 -34.29 -6.07 -3.79
C PHE A 191 -34.58 -5.98 -2.27
N GLY A 192 -34.97 -4.81 -1.76
CA GLY A 192 -35.30 -4.59 -0.35
C GLY A 192 -34.13 -4.68 0.62
N LEU A 193 -32.89 -4.48 0.13
CA LEU A 193 -31.63 -4.55 0.86
C LEU A 193 -31.05 -3.17 1.19
N ASP A 194 -31.87 -2.11 1.13
CA ASP A 194 -31.47 -0.72 1.36
C ASP A 194 -31.33 -0.33 2.84
N GLU A 195 -31.88 -1.13 3.75
CA GLU A 195 -31.80 -0.90 5.20
C GLU A 195 -30.88 -1.92 5.90
N GLU A 196 -30.49 -1.65 7.15
CA GLU A 196 -29.71 -2.60 7.95
C GLU A 196 -30.53 -3.86 8.25
N SER A 197 -29.87 -5.02 8.29
CA SER A 197 -30.52 -6.33 8.50
C SER A 197 -31.40 -6.36 9.75
N GLN A 198 -31.00 -5.66 10.83
CA GLN A 198 -31.76 -5.60 12.10
C GLN A 198 -33.03 -4.75 12.03
N LYS A 199 -33.13 -3.84 11.06
CA LYS A 199 -34.28 -2.94 10.86
C LYS A 199 -35.23 -3.47 9.77
N MET A 200 -34.82 -4.48 9.00
CA MET A 200 -35.65 -5.09 7.99
C MET A 200 -36.76 -5.93 8.63
N PRO A 201 -38.03 -5.74 8.23
CA PRO A 201 -39.08 -6.70 8.52
C PRO A 201 -38.75 -8.07 7.91
N ASP A 202 -39.04 -9.17 8.62
CA ASP A 202 -38.72 -10.53 8.17
C ASP A 202 -39.23 -10.86 6.75
N ASN A 203 -40.37 -10.29 6.36
CA ASN A 203 -41.02 -10.51 5.07
C ASN A 203 -40.62 -9.53 3.95
N ARG A 204 -39.76 -8.53 4.19
CA ARG A 204 -39.48 -7.46 3.21
C ARG A 204 -38.53 -7.89 2.09
N ALA A 205 -37.52 -8.70 2.41
CA ALA A 205 -36.51 -9.12 1.44
C ALA A 205 -36.08 -10.57 1.73
N PRO A 206 -36.39 -11.54 0.86
CA PRO A 206 -35.89 -12.91 1.03
C PRO A 206 -34.39 -13.00 0.78
N ALA A 207 -33.86 -12.19 -0.15
CA ALA A 207 -32.47 -12.29 -0.57
C ALA A 207 -31.48 -11.90 0.52
N ALA A 208 -30.36 -12.61 0.56
CA ALA A 208 -29.14 -12.15 1.22
C ALA A 208 -28.23 -11.42 0.22
N LEU A 209 -27.52 -10.40 0.69
CA LEU A 209 -26.45 -9.71 0.00
C LEU A 209 -25.08 -10.22 0.50
N VAL A 210 -24.25 -10.69 -0.43
CA VAL A 210 -22.85 -11.03 -0.17
C VAL A 210 -21.97 -10.21 -1.11
N GLY A 211 -21.28 -9.21 -0.56
CA GLY A 211 -20.30 -8.42 -1.27
C GLY A 211 -18.89 -8.96 -1.07
N VAL A 212 -18.13 -9.13 -2.15
CA VAL A 212 -16.74 -9.61 -2.07
C VAL A 212 -15.80 -8.62 -2.72
N SER A 213 -14.67 -8.34 -2.07
CA SER A 213 -13.67 -7.39 -2.57
C SER A 213 -12.28 -7.77 -2.10
N ALA A 214 -11.25 -7.30 -2.81
CA ALA A 214 -9.86 -7.38 -2.32
C ALA A 214 -9.62 -6.49 -1.10
N THR A 215 -10.30 -5.35 -1.03
CA THR A 215 -10.25 -4.45 0.11
C THR A 215 -11.61 -3.80 0.37
N PHE A 216 -11.91 -3.51 1.63
CA PHE A 216 -13.04 -2.67 2.05
C PHE A 216 -12.57 -1.31 2.59
N SER A 217 -11.35 -0.87 2.27
CA SER A 217 -10.87 0.47 2.58
C SER A 217 -11.18 1.42 1.43
N ARG A 218 -12.10 2.38 1.61
CA ARG A 218 -12.36 3.45 0.63
C ARG A 218 -11.61 4.74 0.96
N HIS A 219 -11.14 5.40 -0.09
CA HIS A 219 -10.45 6.70 -0.07
C HIS A 219 -11.41 7.91 -0.10
N ASP A 220 -12.65 7.72 -0.56
CA ASP A 220 -13.70 8.76 -0.67
C ASP A 220 -14.47 9.03 0.63
N GLY A 221 -14.35 8.17 1.64
CA GLY A 221 -14.95 8.35 2.98
C GLY A 221 -16.46 8.14 3.06
N LEU A 222 -17.08 7.52 2.05
CA LEU A 222 -18.42 6.95 2.19
C LEU A 222 -18.31 5.63 2.98
N ARG A 223 -19.09 5.51 4.06
CA ARG A 223 -19.07 4.31 4.91
C ARG A 223 -19.69 3.14 4.16
N LEU A 224 -18.95 2.04 4.06
CA LEU A 224 -19.47 0.76 3.54
C LEU A 224 -20.67 0.25 4.34
N GLY A 225 -20.83 0.71 5.60
CA GLY A 225 -22.00 0.49 6.44
C GLY A 225 -23.33 0.87 5.78
N ALA A 226 -23.34 1.72 4.76
CA ALA A 226 -24.56 2.04 4.01
C ALA A 226 -25.14 0.82 3.26
N ALA A 227 -24.31 -0.16 2.88
CA ALA A 227 -24.74 -1.34 2.11
C ALA A 227 -24.29 -2.69 2.69
N ILE A 228 -23.24 -2.71 3.52
CA ILE A 228 -22.69 -3.92 4.14
C ILE A 228 -22.69 -3.74 5.65
N ASP A 229 -23.36 -4.63 6.38
CA ASP A 229 -23.52 -4.51 7.83
C ASP A 229 -22.30 -5.08 8.57
N GLN A 230 -21.75 -6.19 8.07
CA GLN A 230 -20.72 -6.97 8.75
C GLN A 230 -19.68 -7.49 7.75
N ILE A 231 -18.39 -7.36 8.07
CA ILE A 231 -17.34 -8.11 7.37
C ILE A 231 -17.17 -9.44 8.09
N VAL A 232 -17.62 -10.52 7.47
CA VAL A 232 -17.72 -11.86 8.11
C VAL A 232 -16.48 -12.71 7.93
N TYR A 233 -15.66 -12.41 6.93
CA TYR A 233 -14.41 -13.11 6.67
C TYR A 233 -13.37 -12.18 6.05
N HIS A 234 -12.13 -12.32 6.50
CA HIS A 234 -11.01 -11.54 6.00
C HIS A 234 -9.73 -12.38 5.91
N LYS A 235 -9.11 -12.39 4.72
CA LYS A 235 -7.70 -12.76 4.53
C LYS A 235 -7.06 -11.82 3.52
N ASP A 236 -6.02 -11.12 3.94
CA ASP A 236 -5.24 -10.26 3.06
C ASP A 236 -4.18 -11.05 2.27
N TYR A 237 -3.34 -10.38 1.50
CA TYR A 237 -2.35 -11.08 0.67
C TYR A 237 -1.22 -11.69 1.51
N LEU A 238 -0.94 -11.17 2.72
CA LEU A 238 0.05 -11.72 3.64
C LEU A 238 -0.45 -13.02 4.24
N ASP A 239 -1.70 -13.04 4.72
CA ASP A 239 -2.34 -14.27 5.23
C ASP A 239 -2.33 -15.40 4.17
N MET A 240 -2.46 -15.00 2.91
CA MET A 240 -2.54 -15.92 1.78
C MET A 240 -1.16 -16.38 1.30
N ILE A 241 -0.11 -15.56 1.46
CA ILE A 241 1.28 -15.95 1.23
C ILE A 241 1.74 -16.88 2.36
N GLU A 242 1.48 -16.54 3.63
CA GLU A 242 1.82 -17.37 4.79
C GLU A 242 1.13 -18.74 4.74
N GLY A 243 -0.12 -18.78 4.27
CA GLY A 243 -0.84 -20.03 4.04
C GLY A 243 -0.44 -20.79 2.77
N GLU A 244 0.61 -20.37 2.06
CA GLU A 244 1.11 -20.96 0.80
C GLU A 244 0.04 -21.05 -0.32
N TRP A 245 -1.00 -20.22 -0.23
CA TRP A 245 -2.06 -20.15 -1.25
C TRP A 245 -1.76 -19.16 -2.37
N LEU A 246 -0.77 -18.29 -2.14
CA LEU A 246 -0.16 -17.35 -3.08
C LEU A 246 1.37 -17.51 -3.05
N SER A 247 2.02 -17.13 -4.14
CA SER A 247 3.48 -17.07 -4.24
C SER A 247 4.02 -15.95 -3.36
N THR A 248 5.21 -16.16 -2.78
CA THR A 248 5.95 -15.14 -2.03
C THR A 248 6.25 -13.92 -2.90
N ALA A 249 6.53 -12.79 -2.25
CA ALA A 249 6.78 -11.53 -2.94
C ALA A 249 8.04 -10.84 -2.41
N SER A 250 8.83 -10.30 -3.33
CA SER A 250 9.95 -9.39 -3.05
C SER A 250 9.62 -8.00 -3.57
N PHE A 251 9.94 -6.97 -2.79
CA PHE A 251 9.54 -5.60 -3.07
C PHE A 251 10.76 -4.71 -3.32
N THR A 252 10.69 -3.85 -4.33
CA THR A 252 11.70 -2.84 -4.63
C THR A 252 11.04 -1.51 -4.96
N THR A 253 11.41 -0.45 -4.26
CA THR A 253 10.96 0.92 -4.58
C THR A 253 12.07 1.69 -5.28
N VAL A 254 11.70 2.40 -6.34
CA VAL A 254 12.64 3.17 -7.17
C VAL A 254 12.13 4.59 -7.26
N GLN A 255 12.94 5.55 -6.84
CA GLN A 255 12.60 6.96 -6.97
C GLN A 255 12.75 7.38 -8.45
N SER A 256 11.62 7.70 -9.07
CA SER A 256 11.57 8.12 -10.48
C SER A 256 11.95 9.59 -10.71
N GLY A 257 11.99 10.42 -9.65
CA GLY A 257 12.16 11.87 -9.77
C GLY A 257 10.92 12.62 -10.26
N ALA A 258 9.81 11.93 -10.54
CA ALA A 258 8.55 12.56 -10.94
C ALA A 258 8.03 13.53 -9.87
N ASP A 259 7.64 14.74 -10.26
CA ASP A 259 6.92 15.68 -9.39
C ASP A 259 5.41 15.60 -9.67
N LEU A 260 4.66 15.09 -8.68
CA LEU A 260 3.20 14.96 -8.75
C LEU A 260 2.45 16.08 -8.02
N SER A 261 3.15 17.09 -7.48
CA SER A 261 2.53 18.20 -6.72
C SER A 261 1.49 18.98 -7.53
N LYS A 262 1.65 19.04 -8.86
CA LYS A 262 0.77 19.78 -9.78
C LYS A 262 -0.28 18.90 -10.47
N VAL A 263 -0.29 17.59 -10.22
CA VAL A 263 -1.21 16.66 -10.89
C VAL A 263 -2.59 16.71 -10.23
N LYS A 264 -3.61 17.05 -11.02
CA LYS A 264 -4.99 17.11 -10.55
C LYS A 264 -5.49 15.74 -10.14
N SER A 265 -6.40 15.71 -9.17
CA SER A 265 -7.11 14.51 -8.74
C SER A 265 -8.54 14.51 -9.25
N LEU A 266 -9.13 13.34 -9.48
CA LEU A 266 -10.54 13.17 -9.81
C LEU A 266 -11.37 13.52 -8.56
N GLY A 267 -11.73 14.80 -8.42
CA GLY A 267 -12.41 15.31 -7.25
C GLY A 267 -11.52 15.41 -6.00
N LYS A 268 -12.10 15.75 -4.85
CA LYS A 268 -11.37 16.00 -3.59
C LYS A 268 -10.66 14.77 -3.01
N ARG A 269 -11.07 13.57 -3.42
CA ARG A 269 -10.59 12.29 -2.84
C ARG A 269 -10.36 11.18 -3.85
N GLY A 270 -10.53 11.39 -5.16
CA GLY A 270 -10.30 10.33 -6.16
C GLY A 270 -8.83 10.19 -6.59
N ASP A 271 -8.56 9.17 -7.41
CA ASP A 271 -7.25 8.94 -8.02
C ASP A 271 -6.85 10.10 -8.96
N PHE A 272 -5.59 10.13 -9.41
CA PHE A 272 -5.11 11.18 -10.30
C PHE A 272 -5.89 11.25 -11.62
N GLN A 273 -6.04 12.46 -12.15
CA GLN A 273 -6.53 12.67 -13.51
C GLN A 273 -5.51 12.10 -14.50
N THR A 274 -5.92 11.11 -15.30
CA THR A 274 -5.04 10.30 -16.14
C THR A 274 -4.14 11.12 -17.08
N GLY A 275 -4.70 12.12 -17.76
CA GLY A 275 -3.92 12.93 -18.69
C GLY A 275 -2.85 13.79 -18.01
N ASP A 276 -3.13 14.32 -16.82
CA ASP A 276 -2.18 15.11 -16.03
C ASP A 276 -1.08 14.22 -15.46
N LEU A 277 -1.45 13.02 -14.99
CA LEU A 277 -0.51 12.02 -14.50
C LEU A 277 0.43 11.56 -15.61
N SER A 278 -0.09 11.30 -16.81
CA SER A 278 0.70 10.88 -17.97
C SER A 278 1.76 11.92 -18.31
N ARG A 279 1.43 13.21 -18.34
CA ARG A 279 2.42 14.27 -18.59
C ARG A 279 3.54 14.34 -17.55
N ALA A 280 3.25 13.96 -16.30
CA ALA A 280 4.23 14.00 -15.23
C ALA A 280 5.20 12.80 -15.27
N VAL A 281 4.73 11.61 -15.71
CA VAL A 281 5.52 10.37 -15.64
C VAL A 281 6.00 9.86 -16.99
N ASN A 282 5.32 10.18 -18.10
CA ASN A 282 5.67 9.73 -19.44
C ASN A 282 6.64 10.73 -20.11
N ASN A 283 7.87 10.75 -19.63
CA ASN A 283 8.98 11.46 -20.26
C ASN A 283 10.19 10.53 -20.38
N ASP A 284 11.13 10.88 -21.25
CA ASP A 284 12.26 10.01 -21.60
C ASP A 284 13.13 9.67 -20.39
N ASP A 285 13.43 10.63 -19.51
CA ASP A 285 14.24 10.41 -18.31
C ASP A 285 13.59 9.37 -17.37
N ILE A 286 12.29 9.53 -17.08
CA ILE A 286 11.57 8.62 -16.18
C ILE A 286 11.38 7.24 -16.82
N ASN A 287 11.05 7.19 -18.11
CA ASN A 287 10.92 5.94 -18.84
C ASN A 287 12.27 5.20 -18.89
N GLN A 288 13.37 5.92 -19.07
CA GLN A 288 14.72 5.37 -19.05
C GLN A 288 15.07 4.81 -17.67
N VAL A 289 14.84 5.58 -16.60
CA VAL A 289 15.04 5.11 -15.21
C VAL A 289 14.19 3.87 -14.92
N THR A 290 12.95 3.83 -15.41
CA THR A 290 12.04 2.68 -15.24
C THR A 290 12.60 1.42 -15.91
N VAL A 291 13.07 1.51 -17.14
CA VAL A 291 13.67 0.36 -17.87
C VAL A 291 15.00 -0.05 -17.25
N GLN A 292 15.86 0.89 -16.87
CA GLN A 292 17.13 0.59 -16.20
C GLN A 292 16.93 -0.07 -14.85
N ALA A 293 15.94 0.37 -14.07
CA ALA A 293 15.60 -0.26 -12.81
C ALA A 293 15.13 -1.70 -13.01
N TRP A 294 14.28 -1.94 -14.02
CA TRP A 294 13.88 -3.30 -14.39
C TRP A 294 15.07 -4.15 -14.83
N LEU A 295 15.95 -3.64 -15.68
CA LEU A 295 17.17 -4.35 -16.12
C LEU A 295 18.09 -4.69 -14.94
N THR A 296 18.19 -3.80 -13.96
CA THR A 296 19.06 -4.01 -12.80
C THR A 296 18.48 -5.01 -11.80
N LYS A 297 17.15 -5.01 -11.63
CA LYS A 297 16.48 -5.68 -10.51
C LYS A 297 15.67 -6.92 -10.89
N ALA A 298 15.29 -7.04 -12.16
CA ALA A 298 14.36 -8.06 -12.64
C ALA A 298 14.70 -8.62 -14.03
N ASN A 299 15.91 -8.41 -14.56
CA ASN A 299 16.32 -8.99 -15.85
C ASN A 299 16.40 -10.53 -15.83
N ASP A 300 16.48 -11.13 -14.64
CA ASP A 300 16.38 -12.56 -14.40
C ASP A 300 14.95 -13.12 -14.47
N ARG A 301 13.93 -12.24 -14.55
CA ARG A 301 12.51 -12.61 -14.54
C ARG A 301 12.01 -12.95 -15.94
N LYS A 302 11.14 -13.96 -16.03
CA LYS A 302 10.67 -14.53 -17.30
C LYS A 302 9.42 -13.84 -17.84
N ALA A 303 8.57 -13.30 -16.96
CA ALA A 303 7.28 -12.75 -17.32
C ALA A 303 6.92 -11.54 -16.45
N THR A 304 7.25 -10.36 -16.97
CA THR A 304 6.95 -9.07 -16.36
C THR A 304 5.64 -8.49 -16.89
N LEU A 305 4.72 -8.18 -15.98
CA LEU A 305 3.51 -7.41 -16.28
C LEU A 305 3.70 -5.95 -15.83
N GLY A 306 3.71 -5.01 -16.77
CA GLY A 306 3.84 -3.58 -16.49
C GLY A 306 2.51 -2.83 -16.54
N PHE A 307 2.27 -1.98 -15.54
CA PHE A 307 1.10 -1.13 -15.42
C PHE A 307 1.45 0.34 -15.72
N CYS A 308 1.01 0.82 -16.88
CA CYS A 308 1.20 2.18 -17.35
C CYS A 308 -0.03 3.06 -17.08
N VAL A 309 0.13 4.37 -17.28
CA VAL A 309 -0.92 5.38 -17.02
C VAL A 309 -2.00 5.37 -18.10
N ASP A 310 -1.60 5.52 -19.37
CA ASP A 310 -2.47 5.63 -20.53
C ASP A 310 -1.82 5.02 -21.79
N LEU A 311 -2.49 5.16 -22.94
CA LEU A 311 -2.03 4.63 -24.23
C LEU A 311 -0.68 5.23 -24.66
N ALA A 312 -0.48 6.52 -24.44
CA ALA A 312 0.76 7.20 -24.79
C ALA A 312 1.94 6.65 -23.98
N HIS A 313 1.76 6.50 -22.66
CA HIS A 313 2.77 5.94 -21.78
C HIS A 313 3.08 4.48 -22.11
N VAL A 314 2.07 3.66 -22.41
CA VAL A 314 2.28 2.29 -22.88
C VAL A 314 3.16 2.26 -24.13
N SER A 315 2.88 3.13 -25.11
CA SER A 315 3.65 3.19 -26.35
C SER A 315 5.10 3.63 -26.10
N SER A 316 5.31 4.72 -25.36
CA SER A 316 6.65 5.24 -25.05
C SER A 316 7.48 4.25 -24.26
N LEU A 317 6.92 3.64 -23.21
CA LEU A 317 7.66 2.68 -22.38
C LEU A 317 7.96 1.38 -23.15
N THR A 318 7.04 0.92 -24.01
CA THR A 318 7.31 -0.21 -24.93
C THR A 318 8.49 0.10 -25.85
N ALA A 319 8.52 1.31 -26.43
CA ALA A 319 9.62 1.73 -27.29
C ALA A 319 10.95 1.79 -26.52
N MET A 320 10.93 2.30 -25.28
CA MET A 320 12.11 2.36 -24.41
C MET A 320 12.66 0.95 -24.11
N PHE A 321 11.82 -0.02 -23.73
CA PHE A 321 12.27 -1.41 -23.54
C PHE A 321 12.94 -1.98 -24.80
N ARG A 322 12.35 -1.73 -25.98
CA ARG A 322 12.90 -2.21 -27.25
C ARG A 322 14.21 -1.53 -27.64
N GLN A 323 14.38 -0.25 -27.31
CA GLN A 323 15.66 0.46 -27.50
C GLN A 323 16.78 -0.17 -26.65
N TYR A 324 16.43 -0.71 -25.48
CA TYR A 324 17.33 -1.49 -24.62
C TYR A 324 17.44 -2.98 -25.02
N GLY A 325 16.90 -3.38 -26.18
CA GLY A 325 17.02 -4.74 -26.72
C GLY A 325 16.06 -5.77 -26.10
N ILE A 326 15.04 -5.35 -25.36
CA ILE A 326 14.07 -6.24 -24.71
C ILE A 326 12.80 -6.35 -25.56
N ASP A 327 12.33 -7.58 -25.84
CA ASP A 327 11.03 -7.78 -26.49
C ASP A 327 9.90 -7.43 -25.51
N ALA A 328 9.46 -6.18 -25.58
CA ALA A 328 8.26 -5.71 -24.92
C ALA A 328 7.11 -5.58 -25.92
N ARG A 329 5.91 -5.98 -25.47
CA ARG A 329 4.65 -5.83 -26.20
C ARG A 329 3.59 -5.27 -25.29
N PHE A 330 2.47 -4.83 -25.84
CA PHE A 330 1.39 -4.26 -25.05
C PHE A 330 0.01 -4.80 -25.43
N ILE A 331 -0.93 -4.70 -24.48
CA ILE A 331 -2.36 -4.90 -24.70
C ILE A 331 -3.13 -3.71 -24.10
N THR A 332 -3.96 -3.09 -24.93
CA THR A 332 -4.80 -1.92 -24.60
C THR A 332 -6.26 -2.16 -25.02
N SER A 333 -7.15 -1.25 -24.62
CA SER A 333 -8.59 -1.32 -24.94
C SER A 333 -8.84 -1.39 -26.44
N GLU A 334 -7.96 -0.74 -27.20
CA GLU A 334 -7.97 -0.66 -28.66
C GLU A 334 -7.38 -1.89 -29.35
N THR A 335 -6.70 -2.79 -28.60
CA THR A 335 -6.14 -4.02 -29.19
C THR A 335 -7.27 -4.95 -29.65
N PRO A 336 -7.33 -5.34 -30.94
CA PRO A 336 -8.35 -6.23 -31.46
C PRO A 336 -8.39 -7.57 -30.71
N LYS A 337 -9.58 -8.16 -30.57
CA LYS A 337 -9.80 -9.38 -29.77
C LYS A 337 -8.86 -10.54 -30.17
N GLN A 338 -8.69 -10.77 -31.48
CA GLN A 338 -7.83 -11.83 -31.99
C GLN A 338 -6.36 -11.59 -31.62
N LEU A 339 -5.84 -10.39 -31.91
CA LEU A 339 -4.47 -10.00 -31.56
C LEU A 339 -4.21 -10.02 -30.05
N ARG A 340 -5.21 -9.63 -29.24
CA ARG A 340 -5.16 -9.71 -27.78
C ARG A 340 -4.98 -11.16 -27.32
N SER A 341 -5.76 -12.09 -27.88
CA SER A 341 -5.62 -13.52 -27.58
C SER A 341 -4.26 -14.06 -28.00
N GLU A 342 -3.79 -13.75 -29.21
CA GLU A 342 -2.49 -14.18 -29.72
C GLU A 342 -1.33 -13.70 -28.83
N ARG A 343 -1.30 -12.39 -28.50
CA ARG A 343 -0.28 -11.83 -27.60
C ARG A 343 -0.34 -12.45 -26.21
N LEU A 344 -1.53 -12.63 -25.66
CA LEU A 344 -1.70 -13.21 -24.34
C LEU A 344 -1.20 -14.64 -24.26
N GLU A 345 -1.48 -15.47 -25.28
CA GLU A 345 -0.98 -16.84 -25.32
C GLU A 345 0.53 -16.89 -25.54
N ALA A 346 1.08 -16.05 -26.41
CA ALA A 346 2.54 -15.92 -26.58
C ALA A 346 3.25 -15.49 -25.28
N PHE A 347 2.65 -14.58 -24.50
CA PHE A 347 3.18 -14.19 -23.19
C PHE A 347 3.12 -15.33 -22.16
N LYS A 348 2.03 -16.10 -22.13
CA LYS A 348 1.91 -17.28 -21.26
C LYS A 348 2.93 -18.36 -21.61
N ASN A 349 3.25 -18.50 -22.90
CA ASN A 349 4.26 -19.43 -23.41
C ASN A 349 5.71 -18.94 -23.20
N GLY A 350 5.91 -17.72 -22.69
CA GLY A 350 7.24 -17.15 -22.45
C GLY A 350 7.97 -16.73 -23.73
N GLU A 351 7.24 -16.44 -24.82
CA GLU A 351 7.84 -16.01 -26.09
C GLU A 351 8.42 -14.59 -26.02
N TYR A 352 7.99 -13.77 -25.05
CA TYR A 352 8.54 -12.46 -24.78
C TYR A 352 8.41 -12.09 -23.30
N PRO A 353 9.39 -11.38 -22.71
CA PRO A 353 9.49 -11.19 -21.26
C PRO A 353 8.62 -10.08 -20.69
N VAL A 354 8.21 -9.09 -21.49
CA VAL A 354 7.53 -7.88 -20.97
C VAL A 354 6.19 -7.63 -21.66
N LEU A 355 5.11 -7.61 -20.88
CA LEU A 355 3.77 -7.22 -21.31
C LEU A 355 3.31 -5.95 -20.59
N LEU A 356 3.17 -4.86 -21.33
CA LEU A 356 2.68 -3.58 -20.81
C LEU A 356 1.16 -3.44 -21.04
N ASN A 357 0.49 -2.76 -20.11
CA ASN A 357 -0.95 -2.48 -20.23
C ASN A 357 -1.33 -1.17 -19.55
N CYS A 358 -2.49 -0.63 -19.95
CA CYS A 358 -3.16 0.43 -19.22
C CYS A 358 -4.65 0.08 -19.07
N GLY A 359 -5.12 -0.02 -17.82
CA GLY A 359 -6.54 -0.16 -17.48
C GLY A 359 -7.20 -1.51 -17.77
N ILE A 360 -6.54 -2.46 -18.45
CA ILE A 360 -7.13 -3.78 -18.76
C ILE A 360 -6.82 -4.80 -17.68
N PHE A 361 -5.53 -5.02 -17.37
CA PHE A 361 -5.13 -6.16 -16.53
C PHE A 361 -5.16 -5.87 -15.04
N THR A 362 -5.78 -4.77 -14.64
CA THR A 362 -6.07 -4.48 -13.24
C THR A 362 -7.03 -5.54 -12.67
N GLU A 363 -7.95 -6.05 -13.50
CA GLU A 363 -9.02 -6.96 -13.12
C GLU A 363 -9.23 -8.09 -14.15
N GLY A 364 -9.85 -9.19 -13.73
CA GLY A 364 -10.43 -10.20 -14.64
C GLY A 364 -9.49 -10.94 -15.59
N THR A 365 -8.18 -10.94 -15.35
CA THR A 365 -7.23 -11.65 -16.23
C THR A 365 -6.42 -12.66 -15.43
N ASP A 366 -6.34 -13.87 -15.97
CA ASP A 366 -5.67 -15.03 -15.39
C ASP A 366 -4.39 -15.35 -16.17
N ILE A 367 -3.26 -14.92 -15.62
CA ILE A 367 -1.90 -15.08 -16.17
C ILE A 367 -1.01 -15.51 -15.00
N PRO A 368 -1.03 -16.78 -14.61
CA PRO A 368 -0.33 -17.23 -13.40
C PRO A 368 1.20 -17.20 -13.55
N ASN A 369 1.73 -17.25 -14.78
CA ASN A 369 3.16 -17.29 -15.06
C ASN A 369 3.90 -15.98 -14.77
N ILE A 370 3.20 -14.88 -14.44
CA ILE A 370 3.82 -13.60 -14.08
C ILE A 370 4.70 -13.79 -12.84
N ASP A 371 5.98 -13.47 -12.95
CA ASP A 371 6.98 -13.51 -11.87
C ASP A 371 7.56 -12.11 -11.56
N CYS A 372 7.15 -11.07 -12.30
CA CYS A 372 7.44 -9.69 -11.99
C CYS A 372 6.27 -8.75 -12.28
N VAL A 373 6.01 -7.80 -11.39
CA VAL A 373 5.05 -6.70 -11.60
C VAL A 373 5.80 -5.38 -11.57
N LEU A 374 5.69 -4.63 -12.67
CA LEU A 374 6.28 -3.29 -12.80
C LEU A 374 5.18 -2.24 -12.68
N LEU A 375 5.19 -1.49 -11.57
CA LEU A 375 4.23 -0.44 -11.28
C LEU A 375 4.78 0.92 -11.78
N ALA A 376 4.54 1.22 -13.05
CA ALA A 376 4.91 2.50 -13.67
C ALA A 376 3.80 3.57 -13.55
N ARG A 377 2.71 3.26 -12.85
CA ARG A 377 1.58 4.16 -12.61
C ARG A 377 1.48 4.50 -11.12
N PRO A 378 1.81 5.74 -10.71
CA PRO A 378 1.47 6.24 -9.40
C PRO A 378 -0.05 6.24 -9.16
N THR A 379 -0.48 5.87 -7.95
CA THR A 379 -1.90 5.74 -7.60
C THR A 379 -2.16 6.24 -6.18
N LYS A 380 -3.30 6.90 -5.95
CA LYS A 380 -3.80 7.19 -4.58
C LYS A 380 -4.71 6.07 -4.05
N SER A 381 -5.06 5.12 -4.89
CA SER A 381 -5.96 4.02 -4.55
C SER A 381 -5.18 2.81 -4.06
N ARG A 382 -5.32 2.51 -2.76
CA ARG A 382 -4.81 1.27 -2.15
C ARG A 382 -5.38 0.03 -2.82
N ASN A 383 -6.67 0.06 -3.15
CA ASN A 383 -7.33 -1.08 -3.80
C ASN A 383 -6.70 -1.38 -5.17
N LEU A 384 -6.47 -0.34 -5.97
CA LEU A 384 -5.85 -0.48 -7.29
C LEU A 384 -4.43 -1.07 -7.17
N LEU A 385 -3.64 -0.58 -6.20
CA LEU A 385 -2.28 -1.10 -5.95
C LEU A 385 -2.29 -2.58 -5.57
N VAL A 386 -3.13 -2.98 -4.62
CA VAL A 386 -3.27 -4.38 -4.19
C VAL A 386 -3.77 -5.27 -5.32
N GLN A 387 -4.68 -4.78 -6.18
CA GLN A 387 -5.14 -5.50 -7.36
C GLN A 387 -4.01 -5.73 -8.38
N MET A 388 -3.17 -4.72 -8.64
CA MET A 388 -2.02 -4.83 -9.55
C MET A 388 -0.99 -5.83 -9.03
N ILE A 389 -0.58 -5.70 -7.76
CA ILE A 389 0.35 -6.63 -7.10
C ILE A 389 -0.19 -8.06 -7.15
N GLY A 390 -1.46 -8.25 -6.78
CA GLY A 390 -2.08 -9.58 -6.73
C GLY A 390 -2.16 -10.31 -8.08
N ARG A 391 -1.92 -9.63 -9.22
CA ARG A 391 -1.79 -10.33 -10.52
C ARG A 391 -0.56 -11.21 -10.58
N GLY A 392 0.52 -10.74 -9.95
CA GLY A 392 1.78 -11.46 -9.84
C GLY A 392 1.84 -12.45 -8.68
N LEU A 393 0.87 -12.51 -7.76
CA LEU A 393 0.98 -13.41 -6.59
C LEU A 393 0.43 -14.82 -6.81
N ARG A 394 -0.04 -15.15 -8.01
CA ARG A 394 -0.56 -16.49 -8.29
C ARG A 394 0.56 -17.53 -8.30
N LEU A 395 0.24 -18.73 -7.81
CA LEU A 395 1.12 -19.89 -7.91
C LEU A 395 1.23 -20.33 -9.38
N TYR A 396 2.45 -20.71 -9.78
CA TYR A 396 2.73 -21.25 -11.10
C TYR A 396 3.92 -22.23 -11.03
N PRO A 397 3.88 -23.36 -11.76
CA PRO A 397 5.00 -24.30 -11.76
C PRO A 397 6.32 -23.65 -12.16
N GLY A 398 7.37 -23.85 -11.36
CA GLY A 398 8.71 -23.30 -11.62
C GLY A 398 8.87 -21.81 -11.33
N LYS A 399 7.89 -21.18 -10.66
CA LYS A 399 7.99 -19.83 -10.14
C LYS A 399 8.39 -19.85 -8.66
N GLU A 400 9.46 -19.16 -8.33
CA GLU A 400 10.01 -19.08 -6.96
C GLU A 400 9.30 -18.02 -6.13
N ASP A 401 9.29 -16.77 -6.62
CA ASP A 401 8.62 -15.63 -6.02
C ASP A 401 8.10 -14.67 -7.12
N CYS A 402 7.41 -13.61 -6.69
CA CYS A 402 7.05 -12.49 -7.54
C CYS A 402 7.79 -11.21 -7.12
N HIS A 403 8.57 -10.63 -8.02
CA HIS A 403 9.25 -9.35 -7.78
C HIS A 403 8.34 -8.17 -8.14
N ILE A 404 8.03 -7.32 -7.16
CA ILE A 404 7.27 -6.09 -7.34
C ILE A 404 8.23 -4.91 -7.41
N ILE A 405 8.27 -4.21 -8.55
CA ILE A 405 9.03 -2.97 -8.73
C ILE A 405 8.04 -1.80 -8.73
N ASP A 406 8.18 -0.92 -7.74
CA ASP A 406 7.32 0.24 -7.53
C ASP A 406 8.05 1.54 -7.85
N MET A 407 7.64 2.21 -8.95
CA MET A 407 8.19 3.48 -9.35
C MET A 407 7.55 4.61 -8.54
N VAL A 408 8.23 5.03 -7.47
CA VAL A 408 7.74 6.05 -6.54
C VAL A 408 8.07 7.45 -7.07
N ALA A 409 7.12 8.37 -6.92
CA ALA A 409 7.29 9.79 -7.24
C ALA A 409 7.59 10.63 -6.00
N SER A 410 8.18 11.81 -6.17
CA SER A 410 8.55 12.72 -5.07
C SER A 410 7.32 13.15 -4.24
N LEU A 411 7.48 13.12 -2.92
CA LEU A 411 6.40 12.97 -1.94
C LEU A 411 5.84 14.31 -1.47
N GLY A 412 4.83 14.78 -2.20
CA GLY A 412 3.95 15.86 -1.74
C GLY A 412 2.46 15.50 -1.75
N THR A 413 2.08 14.32 -2.21
CA THR A 413 0.67 13.96 -2.44
C THR A 413 0.40 12.56 -1.92
N GLY A 414 -0.77 12.31 -1.30
CA GLY A 414 -1.15 11.04 -0.66
C GLY A 414 -1.26 9.84 -1.61
N ILE A 415 -0.13 9.47 -2.22
CA ILE A 415 0.11 8.32 -3.07
C ILE A 415 0.24 7.11 -2.16
N VAL A 416 -0.37 6.00 -2.57
CA VAL A 416 -0.16 4.71 -1.92
C VAL A 416 0.98 4.03 -2.66
N THR A 417 2.06 3.78 -1.92
CA THR A 417 3.23 3.02 -2.38
C THR A 417 3.33 1.70 -1.63
N THR A 418 4.19 0.82 -2.10
CA THR A 418 4.48 -0.46 -1.48
C THR A 418 4.79 -0.33 0.01
N PRO A 419 5.74 0.52 0.48
CA PRO A 419 5.96 0.77 1.90
C PRO A 419 4.68 1.12 2.69
N THR A 420 3.82 1.99 2.14
CA THR A 420 2.58 2.38 2.83
C THR A 420 1.56 1.26 2.95
N LEU A 421 1.61 0.22 2.09
CA LEU A 421 0.78 -0.97 2.27
C LEU A 421 1.11 -1.70 3.57
N PHE A 422 2.38 -1.64 3.99
CA PHE A 422 2.91 -2.20 5.22
C PHE A 422 2.96 -1.17 6.36
N GLY A 423 2.32 -0.02 6.22
CA GLY A 423 2.29 1.04 7.25
C GLY A 423 3.61 1.79 7.42
N LEU A 424 4.53 1.68 6.46
CA LEU A 424 5.79 2.43 6.43
C LEU A 424 5.61 3.77 5.69
N ASP A 425 6.59 4.65 5.84
CA ASP A 425 6.56 5.96 5.17
C ASP A 425 6.73 5.77 3.65
N PRO A 426 5.99 6.50 2.80
CA PRO A 426 6.12 6.35 1.36
C PRO A 426 7.50 6.74 0.79
N SER A 427 8.36 7.43 1.56
CA SER A 427 9.76 7.74 1.20
C SER A 427 10.74 6.59 1.42
N GLU A 428 10.29 5.52 2.07
CA GLU A 428 11.15 4.40 2.43
C GLU A 428 11.59 3.65 1.16
N ILE A 429 12.91 3.63 0.93
CA ILE A 429 13.52 2.88 -0.15
C ILE A 429 13.70 1.44 0.32
N VAL A 430 13.13 0.52 -0.43
CA VAL A 430 13.13 -0.91 -0.16
C VAL A 430 13.83 -1.59 -1.33
N ASP A 431 14.74 -2.52 -1.04
CA ASP A 431 15.45 -3.30 -2.06
C ASP A 431 15.33 -4.79 -1.74
N ARG A 432 14.67 -5.53 -2.63
CA ARG A 432 14.35 -6.97 -2.50
C ARG A 432 13.93 -7.40 -1.08
N ALA A 433 13.16 -6.58 -0.38
CA ALA A 433 12.65 -6.95 0.94
C ALA A 433 11.45 -7.88 0.81
N ASP A 434 11.33 -8.85 1.72
CA ASP A 434 10.15 -9.70 1.80
C ASP A 434 9.05 -9.03 2.64
N ALA A 435 7.84 -9.57 2.54
CA ALA A 435 6.68 -9.08 3.28
C ALA A 435 6.91 -9.12 4.81
N THR A 436 7.56 -10.18 5.29
CA THR A 436 7.80 -10.44 6.71
C THR A 436 8.78 -9.43 7.32
N SER A 437 9.84 -9.06 6.61
CA SER A 437 10.83 -8.08 7.05
C SER A 437 10.22 -6.69 7.14
N MET A 438 9.35 -6.32 6.19
CA MET A 438 8.65 -5.04 6.24
C MET A 438 7.64 -4.95 7.40
N THR A 439 6.93 -6.03 7.70
CA THR A 439 6.04 -6.10 8.88
C THR A 439 6.82 -6.00 10.19
N LYS A 440 7.97 -6.68 10.32
CA LYS A 440 8.86 -6.56 11.49
C LYS A 440 9.39 -5.13 11.69
N THR A 441 9.74 -4.43 10.61
CA THR A 441 10.15 -3.02 10.66
C THR A 441 9.03 -2.14 11.21
N ARG A 442 7.78 -2.39 10.82
CA ARG A 442 6.60 -1.70 11.37
C ARG A 442 6.40 -2.03 12.85
N GLU A 443 6.39 -3.30 13.24
CA GLU A 443 6.17 -3.72 14.63
C GLU A 443 7.21 -3.10 15.58
N ARG A 444 8.48 -3.03 15.15
CA ARG A 444 9.55 -2.32 15.87
C ARG A 444 9.19 -0.85 16.10
N ARG A 445 8.74 -0.13 15.06
CA ARG A 445 8.33 1.29 15.16
C ARG A 445 7.04 1.49 15.96
N GLU A 446 6.08 0.57 15.87
CA GLU A 446 4.84 0.63 16.67
C GLU A 446 5.14 0.39 18.15
N ALA A 447 6.05 -0.52 18.49
CA ALA A 447 6.52 -0.71 19.85
C ALA A 447 7.25 0.54 20.39
N GLU A 448 8.10 1.17 19.58
CA GLU A 448 8.77 2.45 19.90
C GLU A 448 7.74 3.59 20.09
N SER A 449 6.71 3.64 19.24
CA SER A 449 5.63 4.64 19.29
C SER A 449 4.66 4.42 20.43
N GLN A 450 4.33 3.16 20.76
CA GLN A 450 3.51 2.81 21.92
C GLN A 450 4.25 3.07 23.22
N ALA A 451 5.57 2.81 23.28
CA ALA A 451 6.39 3.21 24.42
C ALA A 451 6.44 4.74 24.59
N ALA A 452 6.46 5.49 23.49
CA ALA A 452 6.34 6.96 23.51
C ALA A 452 4.95 7.43 23.98
N ARG A 453 3.87 6.77 23.51
CA ARG A 453 2.49 7.08 23.93
C ARG A 453 2.21 6.70 25.38
N GLN A 454 2.75 5.59 25.89
CA GLN A 454 2.66 5.23 27.31
C GLN A 454 3.42 6.22 28.20
N ARG A 455 4.55 6.76 27.73
CA ARG A 455 5.21 7.90 28.37
C ARG A 455 4.32 9.14 28.36
N GLU A 456 3.65 9.46 27.26
CA GLU A 456 2.71 10.59 27.17
C GLU A 456 1.43 10.39 28.01
N GLU A 457 0.89 9.18 28.12
CA GLU A 457 -0.26 8.86 28.98
C GLU A 457 0.08 8.94 30.46
N SER A 458 1.30 8.58 30.86
CA SER A 458 1.78 8.79 32.24
C SER A 458 1.89 10.28 32.61
N ILE A 459 2.08 11.14 31.61
CA ILE A 459 2.11 12.61 31.75
C ILE A 459 0.69 13.21 31.75
N ARG A 460 -0.31 12.48 31.25
CA ARG A 460 -1.69 12.96 31.04
C ARG A 460 -2.60 12.91 32.30
N ASN A 461 -2.12 12.36 33.41
CA ASN A 461 -2.86 12.29 34.69
C ASN A 461 -2.65 13.51 35.62
N GLU A 462 -2.01 14.59 35.17
CA GLU A 462 -2.03 15.89 35.87
C GLU A 462 -3.08 16.85 35.28
N PRO A 463 -3.70 17.75 36.09
CA PRO A 463 -4.91 18.47 35.71
C PRO A 463 -4.71 19.53 34.60
N LEU A 464 -5.82 19.83 33.92
CA LEU A 464 -5.98 20.32 32.54
C LEU A 464 -6.04 21.86 32.29
N ARG A 465 -5.63 22.25 31.04
CA ARG A 465 -6.06 23.34 30.09
C ARG A 465 -5.30 24.69 30.07
N PRO A 466 -5.32 25.48 28.94
CA PRO A 466 -5.81 25.24 27.56
C PRO A 466 -4.79 25.52 26.40
N ASP A 467 -5.16 24.99 25.22
CA ASP A 467 -4.49 25.02 23.91
C ASP A 467 -4.02 26.39 23.36
N TRP A 468 -2.83 26.40 22.74
CA TRP A 468 -2.56 27.20 21.53
C TRP A 468 -1.67 26.44 20.53
N LYS A 469 -1.93 26.71 19.26
CA LYS A 469 -1.61 25.87 18.09
C LYS A 469 -0.11 25.68 17.81
N ARG A 470 0.23 24.44 17.47
CA ARG A 470 1.49 23.97 16.88
C ARG A 470 1.83 24.68 15.57
N SER A 471 2.99 25.31 15.51
CA SER A 471 3.73 25.56 14.27
C SER A 471 5.23 25.30 14.53
N GLY A 472 5.68 24.11 14.19
CA GLY A 472 7.09 23.70 14.20
C GLY A 472 7.24 22.37 13.44
N PRO A 473 8.30 22.18 12.63
CA PRO A 473 8.44 21.02 11.74
C PRO A 473 8.70 19.71 12.51
N PRO A 474 8.48 18.53 11.87
CA PRO A 474 8.58 17.23 12.53
C PRO A 474 10.04 16.86 12.86
N ILE A 475 10.22 16.31 14.06
CA ILE A 475 11.48 15.77 14.60
C ILE A 475 11.88 14.51 13.82
N SER A 476 13.09 14.47 13.26
CA SER A 476 13.71 13.23 12.76
C SER A 476 14.45 12.53 13.91
N PHE A 477 14.18 11.24 14.11
CA PHE A 477 14.92 10.44 15.09
C PHE A 477 16.21 9.91 14.47
N THR A 478 17.34 10.44 14.91
CA THR A 478 18.67 9.88 14.66
C THR A 478 19.04 8.97 15.83
N HIS A 479 19.34 7.70 15.54
CA HIS A 479 19.86 6.77 16.51
C HIS A 479 21.32 7.15 16.82
N TYR A 480 21.61 7.41 18.10
CA TYR A 480 22.96 7.72 18.58
C TYR A 480 23.48 6.50 19.35
N ASP A 481 24.47 5.82 18.79
CA ASP A 481 25.10 4.67 19.45
C ASP A 481 26.10 5.13 20.52
N SER A 482 26.52 6.40 20.48
CA SER A 482 27.42 7.01 21.48
C SER A 482 27.14 8.49 21.78
N VAL A 483 27.66 8.98 22.91
CA VAL A 483 27.65 10.41 23.31
C VAL A 483 28.27 11.30 22.24
N ASN A 484 29.29 10.75 21.56
CA ASN A 484 30.06 11.45 20.55
C ASN A 484 29.24 11.63 19.27
N ASP A 485 28.34 10.71 18.95
CA ASP A 485 27.46 10.78 17.77
C ASP A 485 26.44 11.92 17.92
N LEU A 486 25.96 12.19 19.15
CA LEU A 486 25.09 13.34 19.47
C LEU A 486 25.83 14.67 19.43
N ILE A 487 27.11 14.68 19.83
CA ILE A 487 27.96 15.87 19.82
C ILE A 487 28.36 16.24 18.38
N GLU A 488 28.60 15.23 17.54
CA GLU A 488 28.93 15.36 16.11
C GLU A 488 27.72 15.74 15.25
N ASP A 489 26.49 15.48 15.71
CA ASP A 489 25.29 15.85 14.99
C ASP A 489 25.05 17.37 15.02
N THR A 490 25.55 18.02 13.97
CA THR A 490 25.38 19.45 13.67
C THR A 490 24.20 19.72 12.74
N ARG A 491 23.41 18.69 12.35
CA ARG A 491 22.25 18.86 11.46
C ARG A 491 21.16 19.73 12.08
N HIS A 492 21.07 19.73 13.41
CA HIS A 492 20.13 20.55 14.17
C HIS A 492 20.50 22.06 14.17
N ASP A 493 21.77 22.39 13.91
CA ASP A 493 22.25 23.77 13.86
C ASP A 493 21.93 24.47 12.51
N VAL A 494 21.44 23.71 11.52
CA VAL A 494 21.17 24.20 10.16
C VAL A 494 20.05 25.26 10.14
N TRP A 495 19.02 25.10 10.97
CA TRP A 495 17.85 25.98 10.95
C TRP A 495 18.16 27.40 11.43
N ILE A 496 18.83 27.54 12.59
CA ILE A 496 19.20 28.88 13.09
C ILE A 496 20.22 29.57 12.19
N ARG A 497 21.08 28.80 11.51
CA ARG A 497 22.07 29.32 10.55
C ARG A 497 21.49 29.72 9.19
N GLN A 498 20.23 29.34 8.90
CA GLN A 498 19.48 29.89 7.76
C GLN A 498 18.93 31.29 8.06
N VAL A 499 18.69 31.60 9.34
CA VAL A 499 18.06 32.86 9.78
C VAL A 499 19.07 33.85 10.36
N SER A 500 20.22 33.37 10.86
CA SER A 500 21.31 34.17 11.43
C SER A 500 22.64 33.93 10.71
N GLN A 501 23.43 35.01 10.53
CA GLN A 501 24.80 34.93 10.02
C GLN A 501 25.82 34.44 11.07
N PHE A 502 25.41 34.32 12.34
CA PHE A 502 26.28 33.93 13.45
C PHE A 502 26.22 32.42 13.74
N ALA A 503 27.33 31.91 14.27
CA ALA A 503 27.58 30.50 14.54
C ALA A 503 26.87 30.03 15.82
N TRP A 504 25.55 30.18 15.85
CA TRP A 504 24.72 29.64 16.91
C TRP A 504 24.83 28.10 16.97
N VAL A 505 24.78 27.58 18.20
CA VAL A 505 24.88 26.15 18.52
C VAL A 505 23.69 25.75 19.37
N GLN A 506 22.93 24.75 18.93
CA GLN A 506 21.84 24.18 19.69
C GLN A 506 22.37 23.20 20.74
N VAL A 507 22.03 23.44 22.00
CA VAL A 507 22.51 22.67 23.18
C VAL A 507 21.38 21.90 23.89
N GLY A 508 20.14 22.03 23.41
CA GLY A 508 18.96 21.31 23.89
C GLY A 508 17.72 21.61 23.04
N THR A 509 16.59 20.97 23.36
CA THR A 509 15.29 21.28 22.75
C THR A 509 15.02 22.77 22.96
N ASP A 510 15.04 23.53 21.87
CA ASP A 510 14.81 24.98 21.85
C ASP A 510 15.79 25.83 22.67
N ARG A 511 17.04 25.38 22.85
CA ARG A 511 18.10 26.16 23.53
C ARG A 511 19.30 26.38 22.63
N TYR A 512 19.65 27.64 22.41
CA TYR A 512 20.72 28.05 21.51
C TYR A 512 21.75 28.90 22.25
N VAL A 513 23.03 28.70 21.94
CA VAL A 513 24.15 29.41 22.55
C VAL A 513 25.06 29.97 21.45
N LEU A 514 25.50 31.22 21.63
CA LEU A 514 26.54 31.86 20.82
C LEU A 514 27.68 32.30 21.74
N SER A 515 28.91 31.87 21.43
CA SER A 515 30.10 32.25 22.19
C SER A 515 30.90 33.34 21.46
N SER A 516 31.37 34.35 22.18
CA SER A 516 32.18 35.45 21.64
C SER A 516 33.65 35.07 21.31
N GLY A 517 34.09 33.90 21.78
CA GLY A 517 35.49 33.46 21.75
C GLY A 517 36.37 34.03 22.88
N SER A 518 35.96 35.13 23.55
CA SER A 518 36.63 35.68 24.75
C SER A 518 36.15 35.02 26.06
N GLY A 519 35.08 34.22 26.00
CA GLY A 519 34.46 33.56 27.15
C GLY A 519 33.04 34.02 27.45
N ASP A 520 32.56 35.07 26.79
CA ASP A 520 31.19 35.55 26.94
C ASP A 520 30.23 34.68 26.10
N THR A 521 29.02 34.47 26.62
CA THR A 521 28.02 33.62 25.98
C THR A 521 26.64 34.25 25.98
N LEU A 522 26.04 34.35 24.79
CA LEU A 522 24.63 34.67 24.60
C LEU A 522 23.83 33.38 24.56
N LYS A 523 22.64 33.39 25.17
CA LYS A 523 21.73 32.24 25.19
C LYS A 523 20.32 32.67 24.81
N ILE A 524 19.67 31.87 23.96
CA ILE A 524 18.25 31.97 23.63
C ILE A 524 17.59 30.70 24.16
N GLN A 525 16.59 30.85 25.02
CA GLN A 525 15.88 29.72 25.61
C GLN A 525 14.43 30.09 25.94
N PRO A 526 13.51 29.12 26.01
CA PRO A 526 12.16 29.38 26.44
C PRO A 526 12.10 29.78 27.92
N ASP A 527 11.20 30.70 28.25
CA ASP A 527 10.93 31.02 29.65
C ASP A 527 10.13 29.90 30.30
N SER A 528 10.71 29.25 31.31
CA SER A 528 10.02 28.21 32.08
C SER A 528 9.05 28.77 33.14
N SER A 529 8.98 30.10 33.32
CA SER A 529 8.25 30.73 34.42
C SER A 529 6.95 31.46 34.02
N ASN A 530 6.70 31.72 32.73
CA ASN A 530 5.52 32.48 32.29
C ASN A 530 4.95 31.99 30.96
N VAL A 531 3.65 31.67 30.93
CA VAL A 531 2.98 30.95 29.82
C VAL A 531 2.60 31.88 28.65
N GLN A 532 2.68 33.20 28.83
CA GLN A 532 2.23 34.19 27.82
C GLN A 532 3.35 34.89 27.04
N GLN A 533 4.64 34.59 27.23
CA GLN A 533 5.74 35.07 26.35
C GLN A 533 6.86 34.01 26.28
N PRO A 534 7.24 33.46 25.11
CA PRO A 534 7.92 32.16 25.10
C PRO A 534 9.44 32.20 24.94
N TRP A 535 10.13 33.36 24.81
CA TRP A 535 11.60 33.38 24.61
C TRP A 535 12.34 34.44 25.43
N VAL A 536 13.46 34.04 26.04
CA VAL A 536 14.37 34.90 26.79
C VAL A 536 15.76 34.86 26.17
N VAL A 537 16.34 36.05 25.95
CA VAL A 537 17.72 36.23 25.53
C VAL A 537 18.55 36.67 26.74
N THR A 538 19.56 35.89 27.12
CA THR A 538 20.45 36.20 28.25
C THR A 538 21.91 36.29 27.82
N ILE A 539 22.69 37.14 28.48
CA ILE A 539 24.15 37.21 28.35
C ILE A 539 24.81 36.77 29.65
N VAL A 540 25.84 35.96 29.53
CA VAL A 540 26.75 35.60 30.62
C VAL A 540 28.15 36.06 30.23
N VAL A 541 28.72 36.95 31.05
CA VAL A 541 30.03 37.57 30.80
C VAL A 541 31.09 36.85 31.65
N LYS A 542 32.26 36.56 31.07
CA LYS A 542 33.39 35.99 31.81
C LYS A 542 34.05 37.08 32.66
N LEU A 543 34.24 36.82 33.95
CA LEU A 543 34.89 37.77 34.85
C LEU A 543 36.42 37.72 34.66
N PRO A 544 37.13 38.86 34.78
CA PRO A 544 38.59 38.86 34.83
C PRO A 544 39.12 38.03 36.00
N GLU A 545 40.27 37.37 35.83
CA GLU A 545 40.88 36.49 36.85
C GLU A 545 41.25 37.22 38.15
N THR A 546 41.26 38.57 38.13
CA THR A 546 41.49 39.44 39.29
C THR A 546 40.29 39.55 40.23
N TYR A 547 39.09 39.16 39.80
CA TYR A 547 37.91 39.06 40.65
C TYR A 547 37.96 37.72 41.41
N GLY A 548 38.28 37.74 42.70
CA GLY A 548 38.37 36.55 43.58
C GLY A 548 37.04 35.83 43.87
N SER A 549 36.17 35.70 42.86
CA SER A 549 34.90 34.97 42.93
C SER A 549 35.12 33.47 42.72
N SER A 550 34.36 32.65 43.44
CA SER A 550 34.30 31.19 43.27
C SER A 550 33.67 30.77 41.93
N SER A 551 33.00 31.68 41.21
CA SER A 551 32.46 31.46 39.86
C SER A 551 33.22 32.31 38.83
N PRO A 552 33.76 31.71 37.75
CA PRO A 552 34.47 32.44 36.70
C PRO A 552 33.54 33.29 35.78
N TYR A 553 32.24 33.29 36.05
CA TYR A 553 31.22 33.98 35.23
C TYR A 553 30.33 34.89 36.08
N ALA A 554 29.95 36.03 35.51
CA ALA A 554 28.98 36.96 36.08
C ALA A 554 27.57 36.35 36.10
N ARG A 555 26.69 36.89 36.95
CA ARG A 555 25.28 36.50 36.97
C ARG A 555 24.65 36.73 35.59
N PRO A 556 23.86 35.78 35.06
CA PRO A 556 23.20 35.96 33.77
C PRO A 556 22.34 37.23 33.75
N ARG A 557 22.53 38.07 32.73
CA ARG A 557 21.73 39.28 32.53
C ARG A 557 20.73 39.05 31.40
N GLU A 558 19.45 39.27 31.68
CA GLU A 558 18.39 39.26 30.66
C GLU A 558 18.54 40.50 29.76
N LEU A 559 18.58 40.27 28.44
CA LEU A 559 18.69 41.32 27.43
C LEU A 559 17.34 41.65 26.82
N ALA A 560 16.52 40.63 26.57
CA ALA A 560 15.22 40.78 25.97
C ALA A 560 14.34 39.56 26.27
N ARG A 561 13.03 39.81 26.27
CA ARG A 561 11.97 38.82 26.39
C ARG A 561 10.95 39.07 25.30
N ILE A 562 10.72 38.06 24.47
CA ILE A 562 10.13 38.24 23.14
C ILE A 562 9.19 37.08 22.82
N GLU A 563 8.14 37.37 22.05
CA GLU A 563 7.04 36.45 21.74
C GLU A 563 7.37 35.39 20.69
N THR A 564 8.22 35.71 19.72
CA THR A 564 8.56 34.80 18.61
C THR A 564 10.04 34.46 18.61
N TRP A 565 10.36 33.25 18.16
CA TRP A 565 11.73 32.77 18.10
C TRP A 565 12.58 33.62 17.14
N GLU A 566 12.02 34.00 15.99
CA GLU A 566 12.70 34.80 14.96
C GLU A 566 13.08 36.18 15.50
N GLN A 567 12.19 36.81 16.27
CA GLN A 567 12.48 38.09 16.91
C GLN A 567 13.52 37.94 18.04
N ALA A 568 13.50 36.82 18.78
CA ALA A 568 14.53 36.52 19.79
C ALA A 568 15.92 36.37 19.16
N VAL A 569 16.02 35.66 18.03
CA VAL A 569 17.26 35.55 17.24
C VAL A 569 17.70 36.93 16.74
N LYS A 570 16.79 37.75 16.19
CA LYS A 570 17.11 39.09 15.71
C LYS A 570 17.60 40.03 16.82
N ALA A 571 17.00 39.97 18.01
CA ALA A 571 17.41 40.76 19.17
C ALA A 571 18.81 40.34 19.66
N ALA A 572 19.05 39.03 19.75
CA ALA A 572 20.35 38.50 20.13
C ALA A 572 21.45 38.86 19.11
N ASP A 573 21.15 38.76 17.80
CA ASP A 573 22.06 39.13 16.73
C ASP A 573 22.39 40.63 16.73
N THR A 574 21.39 41.48 17.02
CA THR A 574 21.59 42.93 17.15
C THR A 574 22.58 43.25 18.27
N TYR A 575 22.47 42.55 19.41
CA TYR A 575 23.42 42.69 20.52
C TYR A 575 24.81 42.17 20.15
N ALA A 576 24.88 40.97 19.56
CA ALA A 576 26.13 40.34 19.13
C ALA A 576 26.89 41.21 18.11
N THR A 577 26.17 41.86 17.18
CA THR A 577 26.74 42.79 16.19
C THR A 577 27.48 43.95 16.85
N LYS A 578 26.94 44.49 17.95
CA LYS A 578 27.49 45.65 18.66
C LYS A 578 28.59 45.30 19.66
N HIS A 579 28.49 44.14 20.31
CA HIS A 579 29.30 43.83 21.49
C HIS A 579 30.31 42.69 21.30
N PHE A 580 30.15 41.84 20.28
CA PHE A 580 31.06 40.72 20.04
C PHE A 580 31.98 40.98 18.84
N PRO A 581 33.24 40.51 18.86
CA PRO A 581 34.11 40.59 17.70
C PRO A 581 33.55 39.76 16.54
N GLN A 582 33.10 40.42 15.47
CA GLN A 582 32.41 39.76 14.35
C GLN A 582 33.22 38.61 13.73
N ARG A 583 34.55 38.80 13.63
CA ARG A 583 35.48 37.78 13.14
C ARG A 583 35.40 36.45 13.89
N ASN A 584 34.96 36.43 15.14
CA ASN A 584 34.89 35.23 15.98
C ASN A 584 33.53 34.53 15.93
N ILE A 585 32.46 35.25 15.57
CA ILE A 585 31.09 34.77 15.76
C ILE A 585 30.38 34.44 14.44
N VAL A 586 30.90 34.88 13.30
CA VAL A 586 30.28 34.65 11.98
C VAL A 586 30.46 33.20 11.52
N THR A 587 29.38 32.58 11.04
CA THR A 587 29.34 31.18 10.57
C THR A 587 30.31 30.92 9.42
N ARG A 588 30.51 31.92 8.55
CA ARG A 588 31.39 31.84 7.36
C ARG A 588 32.81 32.36 7.60
N ALA A 589 33.21 32.61 8.85
CA ALA A 589 34.55 33.11 9.13
C ALA A 589 35.63 32.13 8.63
N VAL A 590 36.64 32.65 7.93
CA VAL A 590 37.70 31.85 7.27
C VAL A 590 38.38 30.89 8.24
N TRP A 591 38.62 31.35 9.48
CA TRP A 591 39.31 30.53 10.49
C TRP A 591 38.55 29.26 10.88
N ARG A 592 37.23 29.22 10.70
CA ARG A 592 36.41 28.05 11.03
C ARG A 592 36.68 26.86 10.11
N ARG A 593 37.30 27.10 8.95
CA ARG A 593 37.68 26.07 7.97
C ARG A 593 39.10 25.54 8.18
N PHE A 594 39.92 26.19 9.00
CA PHE A 594 41.25 25.67 9.32
C PHE A 594 41.15 24.37 10.11
N PRO A 595 42.18 23.50 10.07
CA PRO A 595 42.25 22.32 10.93
C PRO A 595 42.08 22.66 12.42
N ALA A 596 41.44 21.77 13.17
CA ALA A 596 41.29 21.93 14.62
C ALA A 596 42.64 21.98 15.33
N THR A 597 42.75 22.79 16.38
CA THR A 597 44.01 22.90 17.14
C THR A 597 44.22 21.68 18.03
N GLU A 598 45.48 21.35 18.32
CA GLU A 598 45.82 20.23 19.21
C GLU A 598 45.13 20.35 20.58
N ALA A 599 44.99 21.56 21.12
CA ALA A 599 44.28 21.80 22.37
C ALA A 599 42.77 21.49 22.28
N GLN A 600 42.13 21.78 21.13
CA GLN A 600 40.72 21.45 20.91
C GLN A 600 40.53 19.93 20.76
N LEU A 601 41.40 19.28 19.97
CA LEU A 601 41.38 17.84 19.77
C LEU A 601 41.67 17.08 21.07
N ALA A 602 42.67 17.50 21.85
CA ALA A 602 42.96 16.92 23.17
C ALA A 602 41.75 17.01 24.12
N ARG A 603 41.01 18.12 24.08
CA ARG A 603 39.81 18.30 24.91
C ARG A 603 38.64 17.41 24.47
N LEU A 604 38.44 17.23 23.17
CA LEU A 604 37.37 16.41 22.60
C LEU A 604 37.69 14.91 22.66
N ASN A 605 38.95 14.54 22.48
CA ASN A 605 39.43 13.15 22.51
C ASN A 605 39.59 12.60 23.93
N LYS A 606 39.55 13.45 24.97
CA LYS A 606 39.68 13.04 26.38
C LYS A 606 38.68 11.95 26.79
N SER A 607 37.50 11.92 26.18
CA SER A 607 36.43 10.95 26.45
C SER A 607 36.13 10.02 25.26
N ARG A 608 37.00 9.96 24.24
CA ARG A 608 36.78 9.16 23.02
C ARG A 608 37.61 7.87 23.02
N PRO A 609 37.05 6.74 22.54
CA PRO A 609 37.81 5.52 22.27
C PRO A 609 39.00 5.76 21.32
N ARG A 610 40.08 4.96 21.45
CA ARG A 610 41.31 5.12 20.65
C ARG A 610 41.08 4.96 19.15
N ASP A 611 40.11 4.14 18.74
CA ASP A 611 39.71 3.85 17.36
C ASP A 611 38.81 4.94 16.74
N ARG A 612 38.36 5.94 17.52
CA ARG A 612 37.44 7.02 17.07
C ARG A 612 37.93 8.42 17.46
N GLN A 613 39.24 8.62 17.54
CA GLN A 613 39.81 9.92 17.85
C GLN A 613 39.67 10.88 16.65
N LEU A 614 39.31 12.13 16.95
CA LEU A 614 39.30 13.20 15.97
C LEU A 614 40.74 13.62 15.67
N THR A 615 41.01 13.93 14.39
CA THR A 615 42.31 14.34 13.89
C THR A 615 42.19 15.69 13.16
N PRO A 616 43.30 16.42 12.93
CA PRO A 616 43.27 17.69 12.20
C PRO A 616 42.73 17.56 10.78
N GLU A 617 42.81 16.36 10.17
CA GLU A 617 42.35 16.08 8.81
C GLU A 617 40.82 15.89 8.73
N ASN A 618 40.19 15.40 9.81
CA ASN A 618 38.76 15.07 9.83
C ASN A 618 37.90 16.10 10.57
N THR A 619 38.52 17.06 11.26
CA THR A 619 37.79 18.05 12.08
C THR A 619 38.34 19.45 11.87
N SER A 620 37.46 20.36 11.45
CA SER A 620 37.78 21.79 11.37
C SER A 620 37.71 22.48 12.74
N LYS A 621 38.43 23.59 12.88
CA LYS A 621 38.45 24.46 14.06
C LYS A 621 37.06 24.97 14.44
N GLY A 622 36.18 25.17 13.45
CA GLY A 622 34.79 25.56 13.64
C GLY A 622 33.92 24.42 14.18
N GLN A 623 34.03 23.21 13.61
CA GLN A 623 33.32 22.03 14.11
C GLN A 623 33.75 21.69 15.55
N ALA A 624 35.06 21.72 15.82
CA ALA A 624 35.59 21.50 17.17
C ALA A 624 35.05 22.52 18.19
N ALA A 625 34.91 23.79 17.79
CA ALA A 625 34.34 24.81 18.65
C ALA A 625 32.86 24.52 18.99
N ASP A 626 32.05 24.14 18.01
CA ASP A 626 30.63 23.82 18.19
C ASP A 626 30.43 22.62 19.12
N MET A 627 31.24 21.56 18.93
CA MET A 627 31.25 20.37 19.79
C MET A 627 31.61 20.70 21.24
N ILE A 628 32.62 21.55 21.45
CA ILE A 628 33.04 21.98 22.79
C ILE A 628 31.92 22.80 23.46
N THR A 629 31.22 23.66 22.72
CA THR A 629 30.07 24.42 23.22
C THR A 629 28.93 23.49 23.66
N LYS A 630 28.62 22.44 22.90
CA LYS A 630 27.63 21.42 23.28
C LYS A 630 28.01 20.69 24.57
N ILE A 631 29.29 20.33 24.73
CA ILE A 631 29.78 19.67 25.95
C ILE A 631 29.69 20.61 27.16
N PHE A 632 30.18 21.84 27.01
CA PHE A 632 30.28 22.80 28.12
C PHE A 632 28.91 23.28 28.61
N HIS A 633 27.91 23.34 27.72
CA HIS A 633 26.57 23.83 28.05
C HIS A 633 25.48 22.74 28.06
N GLY A 634 25.79 21.44 27.89
CA GLY A 634 24.74 20.45 27.65
C GLY A 634 24.95 18.95 27.90
N ALA A 635 26.08 18.42 28.41
CA ALA A 635 26.29 16.94 28.40
C ALA A 635 26.91 16.26 29.64
N LYS A 636 26.81 16.81 30.87
CA LYS A 636 27.31 16.11 32.07
C LYS A 636 26.21 15.57 33.00
N GLY A 637 25.09 16.26 33.17
CA GLY A 637 24.01 15.86 34.11
C GLY A 637 23.02 14.80 33.59
N ARG A 638 23.01 14.47 32.30
CA ARG A 638 22.12 13.43 31.73
C ARG A 638 22.72 12.02 31.71
N PHE A 639 24.03 11.88 31.88
CA PHE A 639 24.73 10.60 31.75
C PHE A 639 24.59 9.69 32.96
N ASP A 640 24.72 10.22 34.17
CA ASP A 640 24.55 9.43 35.41
C ASP A 640 23.13 8.85 35.52
N LYS A 641 22.15 9.47 34.86
CA LYS A 641 20.75 9.04 34.84
C LYS A 641 20.48 7.92 33.82
N LEU A 642 21.24 7.84 32.72
CA LEU A 642 21.03 6.87 31.64
C LEU A 642 21.66 5.50 31.94
N ASP A 643 22.83 5.46 32.61
CA ASP A 643 23.44 4.19 33.03
C ASP A 643 22.65 3.48 34.13
N HIS A 644 21.98 4.25 35.00
CA HIS A 644 21.05 3.71 35.99
C HIS A 644 19.79 3.09 35.35
N ILE A 645 19.36 3.61 34.19
CA ILE A 645 18.19 3.10 33.45
C ILE A 645 18.53 1.79 32.74
N ARG A 646 19.72 1.68 32.11
CA ARG A 646 20.16 0.45 31.43
C ARG A 646 20.23 -0.78 32.33
N ARG A 647 20.72 -0.63 33.56
CA ARG A 647 20.77 -1.74 34.54
C ARG A 647 19.38 -2.23 34.94
N LYS A 648 18.39 -1.35 34.92
CA LYS A 648 16.99 -1.64 35.25
C LYS A 648 16.26 -2.30 34.06
N GLU A 649 16.54 -1.84 32.85
CA GLU A 649 16.00 -2.42 31.61
C GLU A 649 16.49 -3.86 31.37
N ALA A 650 17.74 -4.18 31.70
CA ALA A 650 18.27 -5.54 31.60
C ALA A 650 17.50 -6.55 32.47
N GLN A 651 17.12 -6.16 33.70
CA GLN A 651 16.28 -6.97 34.60
C GLN A 651 14.82 -7.07 34.13
N GLU A 652 14.33 -6.08 33.38
CA GLU A 652 12.97 -6.10 32.81
C GLU A 652 12.88 -6.91 31.50
N THR A 653 13.95 -6.98 30.71
CA THR A 653 14.01 -7.86 29.52
C THR A 653 13.91 -9.33 29.87
N GLU A 654 14.52 -9.75 30.98
CA GLU A 654 14.43 -11.12 31.49
C GLU A 654 12.99 -11.48 31.92
N LYS A 655 12.27 -10.51 32.49
CA LYS A 655 10.83 -10.63 32.80
C LYS A 655 9.94 -10.57 31.55
N ARG A 656 10.32 -9.79 30.52
CA ARG A 656 9.59 -9.65 29.25
C ARG A 656 9.62 -10.93 28.40
N GLN A 657 10.72 -11.68 28.39
CA GLN A 657 10.79 -12.96 27.69
C GLN A 657 9.81 -14.00 28.28
N GLY A 658 9.51 -13.93 29.58
CA GLY A 658 8.42 -14.69 30.21
C GLY A 658 7.02 -14.20 29.84
N MET A 659 6.86 -12.91 29.50
CA MET A 659 5.60 -12.27 29.15
C MET A 659 5.25 -12.35 27.65
N GLN A 660 6.26 -12.52 26.78
CA GLN A 660 6.13 -12.58 25.32
C GLN A 660 5.36 -13.82 24.83
N LYS A 661 5.24 -14.87 25.65
CA LYS A 661 4.33 -16.00 25.43
C LYS A 661 2.84 -15.65 25.61
N ARG A 662 2.50 -14.47 26.13
CA ARG A 662 1.11 -14.06 26.45
C ARG A 662 0.53 -12.96 25.55
N PHE A 663 1.31 -12.36 24.65
CA PHE A 663 0.89 -11.18 23.86
C PHE A 663 0.61 -11.45 22.38
N SER A 664 0.21 -12.69 22.03
CA SER A 664 -0.33 -13.08 20.71
C SER A 664 -1.75 -12.55 20.44
N ARG A 665 -1.98 -11.25 20.63
CA ARG A 665 -3.21 -10.57 20.24
C ARG A 665 -2.82 -9.13 19.91
N HIS A 666 -3.09 -8.67 18.70
CA HIS A 666 -3.85 -7.45 18.37
C HIS A 666 -4.03 -7.38 16.84
N GLN A 667 -5.09 -8.09 16.44
CA GLN A 667 -5.70 -8.34 15.14
C GLN A 667 -6.63 -7.18 14.73
N VAL A 668 -6.93 -7.06 13.44
CA VAL A 668 -8.21 -6.51 12.99
C VAL A 668 -9.30 -7.56 13.25
N GLN A 669 -10.43 -7.18 13.85
CA GLN A 669 -11.50 -8.10 14.26
C GLN A 669 -12.66 -8.15 13.25
N VAL A 670 -13.17 -9.37 13.05
CA VAL A 670 -14.50 -9.64 12.47
C VAL A 670 -15.56 -8.90 13.30
N GLY A 671 -16.49 -8.20 12.65
CA GLY A 671 -17.51 -7.46 13.37
C GLY A 671 -18.28 -6.40 12.55
N PRO A 672 -19.21 -5.67 13.22
CA PRO A 672 -20.10 -4.70 12.58
C PRO A 672 -19.32 -3.51 11.99
N VAL A 673 -19.72 -3.11 10.78
CA VAL A 673 -19.17 -1.96 10.08
C VAL A 673 -19.87 -0.69 10.59
N ARG A 674 -19.16 0.14 11.38
CA ARG A 674 -19.69 1.43 11.91
C ARG A 674 -19.49 2.61 10.96
#